data_AF-A0A3N5KBD0-F1
#
_entry.id   AF-A0A3N5KBD0-F1
#
_cell.length_a   1.000
_cell.length_b   1.000
_cell.length_c   1.000
_cell.angle_alpha   90.00
_cell.angle_beta   90.00
_cell.angle_gamma   90.00
#
_symmetry.space_group_name_H-M   'P 1'
#
loop_
_entity.id
_entity.type
_entity.pdbx_description
1 polymer ?
#
loop_
_entity_poly.entity_id
_entity_poly.type
_entity_poly.pdbx_seq_one_letter_code
_entity_poly.pdbx_strand_id
1 'polypeptide(L)'
;MENEMENISSCSSRARRMRGMVFLVMFSLTTAQLLDAQTSGDYRSAGSGSWNAASTWETYDGTTWVTATAAPTSADGIITLRNLHTVTVDAAATADQIVIESGGSLVVSAGNTLTIANGTDSIDCVVQGSVFNYGTITTTGRMSYEYNATYYHRVPAGAGAVPTSTWRDGSTVEIDSAGNGATVVPTNITSQSYYHFIWNSSRQGGNIGLNFPDGYIFRGNVIMRNTGASSRAWRFTNLSSGQTKNIYIRGNVIVDGPNAMLTSTGSTSDTAARAIINIDGDLLVSDGVLNLVGASNPYGEWNIKGNVEISGGQLTGGGAGAWRRILSFTGNGSREFNKTGGTIAVPITIRVANAAARVLVNFPLDITGILELNGGLFESTISNLITIKASGIVKGGSDSSFVSGPVAVEVNTSAPVVKTIPIGKGSAYRPLELHLTMNSSTSTTFTTEVFNTAPPARTLPSSLRAVSASRYYSLVQGPGALISSGTVTLMYGADDDVRNKDSVRVVNDDGAGDWKNIGGSGTADVSGSITSNVVSSFGGILALGTVSSNIVIAAPVVTTANIDTTTISTTTANGGGNIINDGGGAITARGICWNTTGTPTMSDSKTSDGNGTGVFLSALSGLTTGTKYFVRAYATNSAATGYGNEVVFTSLSALDVPSVSTTTVSNISGTTASGGGNVYAWGGTPVSGRGVCWSTTPHPTISDETTASGSGIGTFTSAIGGLKYGTTYFVRAYAVNATGIGYGDEKSLSTPAAQPDSSRVVAQNGTGDYTTIQAAFNAVPANYTGTWTIFVKKGSYNERLLLPSNKPNVRLVGEHTEQTVIWYDIYAGGGLRNPVVQIDASDFTAMDITFQNPSHDIAQALALETNGDRVSFYNCRLLGYQDTYLGNGAGRVYFNHCFVEGTVDFIYGRSIMIFDSCIINQRREGGYLTAASTEPASKFGINFLDCRITNDSVGFNGTLITSFYLGRPWQAQPRVVLVRCEEPATVNPAGWMSWNIPPALYAEYNCYGPGYKPAQRVSWSTPQLPDSLGVLYTVKNIFSKYSTSPAFAAQWMPEKPGVDDFPVSVHENKSELVPHDFKLENPYPNPFNPTTHLQFTLEANGLTSMKIYNVLGQLVATVFEGDAVAGKIYQCEFNAQQYSSGFYFARLENNGKCRIRKLLFMK
;
A
#
# COMPACT_ATOMS: atom_id res chain seq x y z
N MET A 1 -22.81 -56.33 -37.62
CA MET A 1 -23.28 -56.25 -36.23
C MET A 1 -23.00 -54.83 -35.77
N GLU A 2 -23.72 -53.81 -36.27
CA GLU A 2 -25.17 -53.53 -36.09
C GLU A 2 -25.48 -53.18 -34.62
N ASN A 3 -26.26 -52.18 -34.20
CA ASN A 3 -27.04 -51.07 -34.81
C ASN A 3 -27.28 -50.02 -33.67
N GLU A 4 -27.73 -48.76 -33.80
CA GLU A 4 -28.16 -47.84 -34.89
C GLU A 4 -27.91 -46.38 -34.41
N MET A 5 -27.90 -45.30 -35.24
CA MET A 5 -29.03 -44.44 -35.70
C MET A 5 -30.05 -44.03 -34.59
N GLU A 6 -30.57 -42.78 -34.50
CA GLU A 6 -30.56 -41.66 -35.44
C GLU A 6 -31.03 -40.32 -34.79
N ASN A 7 -30.85 -39.21 -35.54
CA ASN A 7 -31.77 -38.06 -35.68
C ASN A 7 -31.89 -36.98 -34.57
N ILE A 8 -32.21 -35.70 -34.87
CA ILE A 8 -32.65 -35.03 -36.12
C ILE A 8 -31.81 -33.76 -36.42
N SER A 9 -31.72 -33.38 -37.70
CA SER A 9 -31.27 -32.05 -38.14
C SER A 9 -32.27 -31.40 -39.10
N SER A 10 -32.44 -30.07 -39.01
CA SER A 10 -32.89 -29.12 -40.06
C SER A 10 -33.03 -27.73 -39.39
N CYS A 11 -32.81 -26.59 -40.05
CA CYS A 11 -33.24 -26.29 -41.40
C CYS A 11 -32.30 -25.31 -42.17
N SER A 12 -31.87 -25.78 -43.33
CA SER A 12 -31.76 -25.05 -44.61
C SER A 12 -30.69 -23.98 -44.83
N SER A 13 -30.33 -23.83 -46.10
CA SER A 13 -29.13 -23.16 -46.60
C SER A 13 -29.45 -22.16 -47.72
N ARG A 14 -28.65 -21.10 -47.86
CA ARG A 14 -28.42 -20.42 -49.15
C ARG A 14 -26.99 -19.90 -49.33
N ALA A 15 -26.22 -20.71 -50.05
CA ALA A 15 -25.22 -20.33 -51.08
C ALA A 15 -23.97 -19.48 -50.74
N ARG A 16 -22.84 -20.18 -50.63
CA ARG A 16 -21.57 -19.97 -51.38
C ARG A 16 -20.93 -18.56 -51.42
N ARG A 17 -19.87 -18.37 -50.63
CA ARG A 17 -18.48 -18.13 -51.14
C ARG A 17 -17.44 -18.14 -50.00
N MET A 18 -16.71 -19.25 -49.86
CA MET A 18 -15.24 -19.32 -49.70
C MET A 18 -14.81 -20.74 -49.30
N ARG A 19 -13.91 -21.34 -50.08
CA ARG A 19 -13.04 -22.45 -49.68
C ARG A 19 -11.63 -21.88 -49.67
N GLY A 20 -10.88 -22.07 -48.59
CA GLY A 20 -9.47 -21.67 -48.52
C GLY A 20 -8.95 -21.60 -47.08
N MET A 21 -7.71 -22.06 -46.89
CA MET A 21 -6.91 -21.94 -45.66
C MET A 21 -7.44 -22.67 -44.41
N VAL A 22 -7.17 -23.99 -44.37
CA VAL A 22 -6.50 -24.53 -43.17
C VAL A 22 -5.10 -23.93 -43.19
N PHE A 23 -4.71 -23.18 -42.15
CA PHE A 23 -3.34 -22.72 -42.01
C PHE A 23 -2.75 -23.19 -40.68
N LEU A 24 -1.62 -23.85 -40.80
CA LEU A 24 -0.74 -24.23 -39.70
C LEU A 24 -0.23 -22.93 -39.06
N VAL A 25 -0.64 -22.63 -37.83
CA VAL A 25 -0.06 -21.49 -37.10
C VAL A 25 1.31 -21.92 -36.54
N MET A 26 2.32 -21.87 -37.40
CA MET A 26 3.68 -21.65 -36.91
C MET A 26 3.71 -20.26 -36.29
N PHE A 27 3.76 -20.18 -34.97
CA PHE A 27 4.16 -18.95 -34.29
C PHE A 27 5.60 -18.66 -34.70
N SER A 28 5.80 -17.51 -35.33
CA SER A 28 7.10 -17.07 -35.83
C SER A 28 8.03 -16.70 -34.68
N LEU A 29 8.88 -17.65 -34.26
CA LEU A 29 10.18 -17.29 -33.66
C LEU A 29 11.06 -16.67 -34.76
N THR A 30 10.86 -15.38 -35.01
CA THR A 30 11.71 -14.57 -35.89
C THR A 30 12.01 -13.22 -35.24
N THR A 31 12.63 -13.26 -34.06
CA THR A 31 13.60 -12.26 -33.60
C THR A 31 14.57 -12.87 -32.60
N ALA A 32 15.52 -13.62 -33.15
CA ALA A 32 16.80 -13.95 -32.54
C ALA A 32 17.83 -14.14 -33.67
N GLN A 33 17.96 -13.14 -34.54
CA GLN A 33 19.10 -12.97 -35.43
C GLN A 33 19.81 -11.68 -35.03
N LEU A 34 20.97 -11.86 -34.39
CA LEU A 34 22.18 -11.04 -34.46
C LEU A 34 23.16 -11.56 -33.40
N LEU A 35 23.56 -12.81 -33.58
CA LEU A 35 24.89 -13.31 -33.21
C LEU A 35 25.63 -13.55 -34.53
N ASP A 36 25.65 -12.52 -35.38
CA ASP A 36 26.57 -12.51 -36.51
C ASP A 36 27.99 -12.39 -35.98
N ALA A 37 28.92 -13.06 -36.66
CA ALA A 37 30.32 -12.96 -36.32
C ALA A 37 30.82 -11.54 -36.60
N GLN A 38 31.61 -10.97 -35.68
CA GLN A 38 32.13 -9.60 -35.79
C GLN A 38 32.81 -9.37 -37.15
N THR A 39 32.40 -8.32 -37.84
CA THR A 39 32.87 -7.97 -39.18
C THR A 39 33.81 -6.77 -39.14
N SER A 40 34.76 -6.72 -40.07
CA SER A 40 35.71 -5.60 -40.15
C SER A 40 34.94 -4.32 -40.46
N GLY A 41 35.01 -3.33 -39.57
CA GLY A 41 34.20 -2.11 -39.62
C GLY A 41 33.05 -2.03 -38.61
N ASP A 42 32.80 -3.06 -37.79
CA ASP A 42 31.91 -2.94 -36.63
C ASP A 42 32.49 -1.98 -35.59
N TYR A 43 31.62 -1.31 -34.84
CA TYR A 43 31.96 -0.40 -33.74
C TYR A 43 31.32 -0.84 -32.43
N ARG A 44 31.99 -0.56 -31.32
CA ARG A 44 31.35 -0.58 -30.00
C ARG A 44 31.90 0.49 -29.08
N SER A 45 31.09 0.93 -28.14
CA SER A 45 31.49 1.91 -27.13
C SER A 45 32.62 1.36 -26.23
N ALA A 46 33.79 1.99 -26.25
CA ALA A 46 34.93 1.70 -25.37
C ALA A 46 34.67 2.15 -23.91
N GLY A 47 33.82 3.16 -23.73
CA GLY A 47 33.36 3.67 -22.43
C GLY A 47 32.19 4.64 -22.61
N SER A 48 31.79 5.31 -21.52
CA SER A 48 30.84 6.44 -21.60
C SER A 48 31.51 7.69 -22.17
N GLY A 49 30.83 8.43 -23.05
CA GLY A 49 31.42 9.59 -23.71
C GLY A 49 30.53 10.26 -24.77
N SER A 50 31.10 11.21 -25.52
CA SER A 50 30.44 11.86 -26.67
C SER A 50 30.41 10.92 -27.87
N TRP A 51 29.30 10.88 -28.61
CA TRP A 51 29.19 10.13 -29.88
C TRP A 51 30.29 10.54 -30.85
N ASN A 52 30.58 11.84 -30.95
CA ASN A 52 31.50 12.40 -31.95
C ASN A 52 32.98 12.31 -31.53
N ALA A 53 33.28 11.83 -30.32
CA ALA A 53 34.64 11.62 -29.85
C ALA A 53 35.10 10.19 -30.16
N ALA A 54 36.15 10.04 -30.99
CA ALA A 54 36.73 8.74 -31.33
C ALA A 54 37.16 7.92 -30.08
N SER A 55 37.56 8.59 -29.00
CA SER A 55 37.90 7.95 -27.71
C SER A 55 36.73 7.23 -27.02
N THR A 56 35.49 7.51 -27.41
CA THR A 56 34.30 6.80 -26.93
C THR A 56 34.18 5.41 -27.56
N TRP A 57 34.93 5.12 -28.63
CA TRP A 57 34.73 3.96 -29.48
C TRP A 57 35.98 3.10 -29.68
N GLU A 58 35.73 1.82 -29.87
CA GLU A 58 36.67 0.86 -30.45
C GLU A 58 36.01 0.23 -31.70
N THR A 59 36.81 -0.09 -32.71
CA THR A 59 36.36 -0.69 -33.97
C THR A 59 37.02 -2.05 -34.16
N TYR A 60 36.33 -2.98 -34.82
CA TYR A 60 36.87 -4.31 -35.12
C TYR A 60 37.63 -4.29 -36.44
N ASP A 61 38.93 -4.61 -36.40
CA ASP A 61 39.79 -4.59 -37.60
C ASP A 61 39.60 -5.82 -38.52
N GLY A 62 38.82 -6.81 -38.07
CA GLY A 62 38.69 -8.14 -38.69
C GLY A 62 39.31 -9.26 -37.85
N THR A 63 40.12 -8.93 -36.84
CA THR A 63 40.78 -9.86 -35.92
C THR A 63 40.65 -9.48 -34.44
N THR A 64 40.72 -8.18 -34.12
CA THR A 64 40.65 -7.67 -32.75
C THR A 64 39.94 -6.32 -32.69
N TRP A 65 39.55 -5.92 -31.48
CA TRP A 65 39.02 -4.58 -31.22
C TRP A 65 40.17 -3.62 -30.90
N VAL A 66 40.22 -2.52 -31.64
CA VAL A 66 41.25 -1.48 -31.53
C VAL A 66 40.61 -0.11 -31.32
N THR A 67 41.35 0.83 -30.72
CA THR A 67 40.86 2.22 -30.54
C THR A 67 40.45 2.83 -31.87
N ALA A 68 39.23 3.37 -31.95
CA ALA A 68 38.76 4.00 -33.17
C ALA A 68 39.51 5.31 -33.47
N THR A 69 39.69 5.60 -34.76
CA THR A 69 40.29 6.86 -35.24
C THR A 69 39.26 7.93 -35.59
N ALA A 70 37.99 7.54 -35.71
CA ALA A 70 36.84 8.40 -35.96
C ALA A 70 35.63 7.94 -35.13
N ALA A 71 34.57 8.74 -35.12
CA ALA A 71 33.25 8.34 -34.61
C ALA A 71 32.47 7.58 -35.70
N PRO A 72 31.61 6.62 -35.33
CA PRO A 72 30.84 5.84 -36.30
C PRO A 72 29.72 6.67 -36.94
N THR A 73 29.41 6.29 -38.18
CA THR A 73 28.50 6.95 -39.12
C THR A 73 27.57 5.91 -39.77
N SER A 74 26.65 6.35 -40.64
CA SER A 74 25.76 5.46 -41.40
C SER A 74 26.44 4.74 -42.59
N ALA A 75 27.78 4.65 -42.60
CA ALA A 75 28.55 3.90 -43.59
C ALA A 75 29.43 2.81 -42.95
N ASP A 76 29.42 2.71 -41.63
CA ASP A 76 30.15 1.73 -40.83
C ASP A 76 29.27 0.48 -40.57
N GLY A 77 29.83 -0.56 -39.95
CA GLY A 77 29.11 -1.78 -39.58
C GLY A 77 28.21 -1.61 -38.34
N ILE A 78 27.99 -2.69 -37.59
CA ILE A 78 27.11 -2.66 -36.41
C ILE A 78 27.69 -1.72 -35.34
N ILE A 79 26.87 -0.80 -34.80
CA ILE A 79 27.30 0.19 -33.81
C ILE A 79 26.73 -0.16 -32.41
N THR A 80 27.52 -0.80 -31.57
CA THR A 80 27.06 -1.35 -30.28
C THR A 80 27.36 -0.44 -29.07
N LEU A 81 26.31 0.06 -28.42
CA LEU A 81 26.39 0.71 -27.11
C LEU A 81 26.27 -0.37 -26.04
N ARG A 82 27.33 -0.56 -25.24
CA ARG A 82 27.45 -1.68 -24.31
C ARG A 82 26.74 -1.43 -22.98
N ASN A 83 26.47 -2.51 -22.25
CA ASN A 83 26.01 -2.44 -20.86
C ASN A 83 26.87 -1.48 -20.01
N LEU A 84 26.22 -0.71 -19.13
CA LEU A 84 26.78 0.34 -18.27
C LEU A 84 27.37 1.57 -19.00
N HIS A 85 27.45 1.58 -20.33
CA HIS A 85 27.97 2.73 -21.08
C HIS A 85 26.87 3.73 -21.42
N THR A 86 27.18 5.02 -21.28
CA THR A 86 26.32 6.13 -21.71
C THR A 86 27.00 6.92 -22.82
N VAL A 87 26.45 6.85 -24.04
CA VAL A 87 26.94 7.61 -25.20
C VAL A 87 26.02 8.81 -25.46
N THR A 88 26.61 10.00 -25.60
CA THR A 88 25.88 11.27 -25.72
C THR A 88 26.06 11.91 -27.09
N VAL A 89 24.98 12.11 -27.83
CA VAL A 89 24.93 12.93 -29.06
C VAL A 89 24.84 14.39 -28.64
N ASP A 90 25.98 15.07 -28.65
CA ASP A 90 26.21 16.47 -28.27
C ASP A 90 26.49 17.41 -29.45
N ALA A 91 26.70 16.84 -30.64
CA ALA A 91 26.63 17.47 -31.95
C ALA A 91 25.90 16.52 -32.93
N ALA A 92 25.35 17.05 -34.02
CA ALA A 92 24.50 16.29 -34.94
C ALA A 92 25.24 15.08 -35.55
N ALA A 93 24.59 13.91 -35.54
CA ALA A 93 25.14 12.65 -36.02
C ALA A 93 24.12 11.90 -36.90
N THR A 94 24.63 11.09 -37.84
CA THR A 94 23.85 10.20 -38.71
C THR A 94 24.48 8.83 -38.67
N ALA A 95 23.69 7.81 -38.32
CA ALA A 95 24.16 6.46 -38.06
C ALA A 95 23.13 5.41 -38.51
N ASP A 96 23.60 4.17 -38.65
CA ASP A 96 22.85 2.99 -39.10
C ASP A 96 23.26 1.78 -38.24
N GLN A 97 22.52 0.67 -38.32
CA GLN A 97 22.79 -0.59 -37.61
C GLN A 97 23.12 -0.44 -36.11
N ILE A 98 22.44 0.49 -35.41
CA ILE A 98 22.73 0.78 -34.00
C ILE A 98 22.13 -0.32 -33.10
N VAL A 99 22.92 -0.87 -32.19
CA VAL A 99 22.46 -1.78 -31.14
C VAL A 99 22.73 -1.17 -29.77
N ILE A 100 21.69 -0.96 -28.96
CA ILE A 100 21.84 -0.52 -27.57
C ILE A 100 21.58 -1.72 -26.67
N GLU A 101 22.64 -2.33 -26.15
CA GLU A 101 22.54 -3.50 -25.26
C GLU A 101 21.73 -3.20 -23.99
N SER A 102 21.23 -4.26 -23.35
CA SER A 102 20.63 -4.15 -22.01
C SER A 102 21.60 -3.47 -21.04
N GLY A 103 21.12 -2.46 -20.32
CA GLY A 103 21.92 -1.61 -19.43
C GLY A 103 22.79 -0.56 -20.13
N GLY A 104 22.88 -0.55 -21.46
CA GLY A 104 23.47 0.54 -22.24
C GLY A 104 22.53 1.74 -22.36
N SER A 105 23.07 2.94 -22.57
CA SER A 105 22.31 4.19 -22.65
C SER A 105 22.75 5.10 -23.79
N LEU A 106 21.79 5.59 -24.57
CA LEU A 106 21.97 6.66 -25.56
C LEU A 106 21.31 7.94 -25.06
N VAL A 107 22.02 9.07 -25.12
CA VAL A 107 21.49 10.39 -24.76
C VAL A 107 21.55 11.31 -25.98
N VAL A 108 20.42 11.89 -26.40
CA VAL A 108 20.41 12.91 -27.46
C VAL A 108 20.21 14.28 -26.81
N SER A 109 21.23 15.14 -26.85
CA SER A 109 21.24 16.42 -26.14
C SER A 109 20.31 17.46 -26.77
N ALA A 110 19.81 18.38 -25.96
CA ALA A 110 18.91 19.44 -26.43
C ALA A 110 19.56 20.31 -27.52
N GLY A 111 18.81 20.58 -28.60
CA GLY A 111 19.29 21.31 -29.77
C GLY A 111 20.03 20.46 -30.82
N ASN A 112 20.36 19.21 -30.50
CA ASN A 112 21.04 18.28 -31.42
C ASN A 112 20.08 17.28 -32.06
N THR A 113 20.52 16.71 -33.18
CA THR A 113 19.77 15.73 -33.96
C THR A 113 20.59 14.46 -34.15
N LEU A 114 20.01 13.30 -33.81
CA LEU A 114 20.46 12.01 -34.29
C LEU A 114 19.56 11.59 -35.46
N THR A 115 20.17 11.25 -36.60
CA THR A 115 19.45 10.69 -37.75
C THR A 115 19.74 9.20 -37.84
N ILE A 116 18.70 8.38 -37.71
CA ILE A 116 18.76 6.95 -38.01
C ILE A 116 18.50 6.80 -39.51
N ALA A 117 19.57 6.48 -40.23
CA ALA A 117 19.54 6.24 -41.67
C ALA A 117 18.70 4.99 -41.99
N ASN A 118 18.36 4.82 -43.27
CA ASN A 118 17.76 3.58 -43.76
C ASN A 118 18.84 2.83 -44.55
N GLY A 119 19.40 1.79 -43.96
CA GLY A 119 20.38 0.91 -44.55
C GLY A 119 19.80 -0.09 -45.53
N THR A 120 20.54 -1.18 -45.72
CA THR A 120 20.11 -2.36 -46.47
C THR A 120 19.27 -3.33 -45.65
N ASP A 121 19.16 -3.08 -44.35
CA ASP A 121 18.77 -4.07 -43.35
C ASP A 121 17.29 -4.00 -42.97
N SER A 122 16.85 -4.99 -42.18
CA SER A 122 15.43 -5.09 -41.80
C SER A 122 15.04 -4.16 -40.64
N ILE A 123 16.02 -3.75 -39.83
CA ILE A 123 15.95 -2.84 -38.68
C ILE A 123 17.30 -2.10 -38.58
N ASP A 124 17.26 -0.77 -38.51
CA ASP A 124 18.43 0.14 -38.53
C ASP A 124 18.83 0.62 -37.11
N CYS A 125 17.95 0.42 -36.12
CA CYS A 125 18.26 0.62 -34.69
C CYS A 125 17.48 -0.36 -33.80
N VAL A 126 18.18 -1.14 -32.99
CA VAL A 126 17.64 -2.08 -32.00
C VAL A 126 17.99 -1.59 -30.60
N VAL A 127 16.97 -1.30 -29.79
CA VAL A 127 17.13 -0.85 -28.41
C VAL A 127 16.72 -1.96 -27.45
N GLN A 128 17.65 -2.41 -26.62
CA GLN A 128 17.42 -3.28 -25.45
C GLN A 128 17.68 -2.51 -24.14
N GLY A 129 18.53 -1.49 -24.17
CA GLY A 129 18.80 -0.57 -23.06
C GLY A 129 17.87 0.64 -23.02
N SER A 130 18.45 1.83 -22.76
CA SER A 130 17.72 3.09 -22.60
C SER A 130 18.09 4.16 -23.62
N VAL A 131 17.10 4.96 -24.03
CA VAL A 131 17.28 6.15 -24.88
C VAL A 131 16.69 7.37 -24.18
N PHE A 132 17.49 8.39 -23.92
CA PHE A 132 17.09 9.65 -23.33
C PHE A 132 17.13 10.77 -24.37
N ASN A 133 15.97 11.10 -24.95
CA ASN A 133 15.85 12.17 -25.93
C ASN A 133 15.50 13.52 -25.28
N TYR A 134 16.46 14.45 -25.34
CA TYR A 134 16.29 15.87 -25.03
C TYR A 134 16.32 16.75 -26.29
N GLY A 135 16.74 16.20 -27.43
CA GLY A 135 16.82 16.86 -28.74
C GLY A 135 15.85 16.24 -29.75
N THR A 136 16.35 15.97 -30.96
CA THR A 136 15.58 15.40 -32.07
C THR A 136 16.14 14.03 -32.47
N ILE A 137 15.27 13.03 -32.63
CA ILE A 137 15.60 11.78 -33.33
C ILE A 137 14.79 11.76 -34.62
N THR A 138 15.50 11.79 -35.75
CA THR A 138 14.92 11.70 -37.09
C THR A 138 15.10 10.28 -37.62
N THR A 139 14.03 9.63 -38.05
CA THR A 139 14.07 8.26 -38.59
C THR A 139 13.77 8.29 -40.08
N THR A 140 14.76 8.00 -40.92
CA THR A 140 14.49 7.53 -42.29
C THR A 140 14.42 6.01 -42.33
N GLY A 141 15.20 5.32 -41.49
CA GLY A 141 15.09 3.88 -41.24
C GLY A 141 14.09 3.48 -40.17
N ARG A 142 14.14 2.20 -39.79
CA ARG A 142 13.28 1.48 -38.87
C ARG A 142 13.96 1.30 -37.52
N MET A 143 13.28 1.69 -36.45
CA MET A 143 13.73 1.40 -35.08
C MET A 143 12.84 0.38 -34.38
N SER A 144 13.42 -0.41 -33.47
CA SER A 144 12.73 -1.38 -32.62
C SER A 144 13.15 -1.22 -31.16
N TYR A 145 12.19 -1.13 -30.25
CA TYR A 145 12.40 -1.19 -28.80
C TYR A 145 11.99 -2.57 -28.31
N GLU A 146 12.95 -3.34 -27.82
CA GLU A 146 12.81 -4.72 -27.39
C GLU A 146 12.27 -4.85 -25.95
N TYR A 147 12.19 -6.07 -25.41
CA TYR A 147 11.72 -6.32 -24.05
C TYR A 147 12.55 -5.56 -23.00
N ASN A 148 11.88 -4.91 -22.04
CA ASN A 148 12.43 -3.98 -21.03
C ASN A 148 13.15 -2.72 -21.56
N ALA A 149 13.23 -2.51 -22.88
CA ALA A 149 13.84 -1.31 -23.46
C ALA A 149 13.02 -0.05 -23.12
N THR A 150 13.71 1.06 -22.84
CA THR A 150 13.07 2.32 -22.40
C THR A 150 13.40 3.50 -23.30
N TYR A 151 12.37 4.20 -23.78
CA TYR A 151 12.47 5.50 -24.41
C TYR A 151 11.96 6.59 -23.48
N TYR A 152 12.85 7.47 -23.01
CA TYR A 152 12.50 8.68 -22.27
C TYR A 152 12.59 9.90 -23.20
N HIS A 153 11.52 10.68 -23.29
CA HIS A 153 11.45 11.91 -24.09
C HIS A 153 11.08 13.08 -23.19
N ARG A 154 11.96 14.09 -23.09
CA ARG A 154 11.60 15.38 -22.49
C ARG A 154 11.23 16.36 -23.58
N VAL A 155 9.98 16.81 -23.60
CA VAL A 155 9.46 17.60 -24.72
C VAL A 155 10.16 18.97 -24.80
N PRO A 156 10.89 19.28 -25.89
CA PRO A 156 11.51 20.60 -26.08
C PRO A 156 10.44 21.68 -26.28
N ALA A 157 10.84 22.95 -26.21
CA ALA A 157 9.93 24.10 -26.37
C ALA A 157 9.20 24.19 -27.74
N GLY A 158 9.50 23.29 -28.68
CA GLY A 158 8.96 23.26 -30.05
C GLY A 158 8.26 21.96 -30.47
N ALA A 159 7.76 21.13 -29.54
CA ALA A 159 6.96 19.92 -29.86
C ALA A 159 7.70 18.84 -30.66
N GLY A 160 8.84 18.34 -30.14
CA GLY A 160 9.58 17.24 -30.77
C GLY A 160 8.71 16.00 -31.04
N ALA A 161 9.00 15.28 -32.11
CA ALA A 161 8.29 14.04 -32.44
C ALA A 161 8.71 12.89 -31.53
N VAL A 162 7.77 12.00 -31.17
CA VAL A 162 8.15 10.63 -30.81
C VAL A 162 8.55 9.95 -32.12
N PRO A 163 9.77 9.39 -32.23
CA PRO A 163 10.21 8.78 -33.47
C PRO A 163 9.33 7.56 -33.81
N THR A 164 9.20 7.24 -35.09
CA THR A 164 8.40 6.09 -35.53
C THR A 164 9.17 4.81 -35.21
N SER A 165 8.57 3.89 -34.46
CA SER A 165 9.26 2.69 -33.97
C SER A 165 8.33 1.50 -33.80
N THR A 166 8.89 0.30 -33.88
CA THR A 166 8.26 -0.93 -33.41
C THR A 166 8.48 -1.04 -31.91
N TRP A 167 7.41 -1.01 -31.13
CA TRP A 167 7.47 -1.19 -29.68
C TRP A 167 7.17 -2.66 -29.38
N ARG A 168 8.13 -3.44 -28.89
CA ARG A 168 7.88 -4.86 -28.57
C ARG A 168 7.22 -5.01 -27.22
N ASP A 169 6.80 -6.23 -26.92
CA ASP A 169 6.24 -6.55 -25.61
C ASP A 169 7.30 -6.32 -24.53
N GLY A 170 6.90 -5.76 -23.38
CA GLY A 170 7.79 -5.28 -22.31
C GLY A 170 8.48 -3.93 -22.55
N SER A 171 8.43 -3.35 -23.76
CA SER A 171 9.04 -2.03 -24.01
C SER A 171 8.27 -0.88 -23.36
N THR A 172 8.97 0.21 -23.04
CA THR A 172 8.43 1.36 -22.32
C THR A 172 8.71 2.68 -23.04
N VAL A 173 7.67 3.50 -23.23
CA VAL A 173 7.81 4.93 -23.54
C VAL A 173 7.43 5.79 -22.34
N GLU A 174 8.29 6.73 -21.95
CA GLU A 174 8.04 7.76 -20.97
C GLU A 174 8.18 9.15 -21.57
N ILE A 175 7.12 9.96 -21.48
CA ILE A 175 7.12 11.34 -21.94
C ILE A 175 7.08 12.28 -20.72
N ASP A 176 8.12 13.08 -20.55
CA ASP A 176 8.17 14.20 -19.60
C ASP A 176 7.71 15.48 -20.30
N SER A 177 6.54 15.97 -19.88
CA SER A 177 5.80 17.11 -20.44
C SER A 177 6.64 18.39 -20.66
N ALA A 178 6.24 19.22 -21.63
CA ALA A 178 6.90 20.48 -21.95
C ALA A 178 6.72 21.53 -20.84
N GLY A 179 7.78 22.32 -20.58
CA GLY A 179 7.77 23.40 -19.60
C GLY A 179 7.34 24.78 -20.12
N ASN A 180 7.53 25.79 -19.27
CA ASN A 180 7.36 27.20 -19.60
C ASN A 180 5.92 27.62 -20.02
N GLY A 181 4.90 26.98 -19.44
CA GLY A 181 3.50 27.30 -19.73
C GLY A 181 2.95 26.67 -21.01
N ALA A 182 3.76 25.90 -21.74
CA ALA A 182 3.35 25.23 -22.97
C ALA A 182 2.30 24.12 -22.71
N THR A 183 1.26 24.09 -23.56
CA THR A 183 0.28 22.99 -23.64
C THR A 183 0.57 22.11 -24.86
N VAL A 184 1.83 21.67 -24.97
CA VAL A 184 2.38 21.05 -26.18
C VAL A 184 2.41 19.53 -26.04
N VAL A 185 2.01 18.84 -27.11
CA VAL A 185 2.01 17.38 -27.24
C VAL A 185 3.00 16.98 -28.34
N PRO A 186 3.88 15.98 -28.10
CA PRO A 186 4.72 15.41 -29.14
C PRO A 186 3.93 14.91 -30.35
N THR A 187 4.43 15.17 -31.55
CA THR A 187 3.86 14.59 -32.77
C THR A 187 4.13 13.07 -32.81
N ASN A 188 3.35 12.34 -33.62
CA ASN A 188 3.35 10.87 -33.74
C ASN A 188 3.00 10.08 -32.45
N ILE A 189 2.58 10.74 -31.37
CA ILE A 189 2.27 10.07 -30.09
C ILE A 189 1.00 9.22 -30.15
N THR A 190 0.03 9.53 -31.02
CA THR A 190 -1.24 8.77 -31.11
C THR A 190 -1.31 7.79 -32.29
N SER A 191 -0.26 7.73 -33.12
CA SER A 191 -0.23 6.96 -34.38
C SER A 191 0.58 5.66 -34.30
N GLN A 192 1.11 5.31 -33.13
CA GLN A 192 1.92 4.11 -32.87
C GLN A 192 1.25 3.24 -31.82
N SER A 193 1.49 1.92 -31.78
CA SER A 193 1.00 1.04 -30.70
C SER A 193 2.11 0.76 -29.70
N TYR A 194 2.06 1.42 -28.54
CA TYR A 194 3.00 1.19 -27.44
C TYR A 194 2.64 -0.04 -26.61
N TYR A 195 3.64 -0.58 -25.91
CA TYR A 195 3.42 -1.57 -24.86
C TYR A 195 3.16 -0.88 -23.52
N HIS A 196 4.21 -0.52 -22.76
CA HIS A 196 4.06 0.37 -21.60
C HIS A 196 4.12 1.84 -22.04
N PHE A 197 3.23 2.66 -21.49
CA PHE A 197 3.17 4.09 -21.75
C PHE A 197 3.14 4.88 -20.43
N ILE A 198 4.03 5.85 -20.28
CA ILE A 198 4.12 6.74 -19.12
C ILE A 198 4.02 8.20 -19.56
N TRP A 199 3.19 8.99 -18.86
CA TRP A 199 3.22 10.45 -18.93
C TRP A 199 3.63 11.03 -17.59
N ASN A 200 4.76 11.74 -17.56
CA ASN A 200 5.14 12.56 -16.44
C ASN A 200 4.75 14.03 -16.71
N SER A 201 3.80 14.53 -15.93
CA SER A 201 3.24 15.89 -16.05
C SER A 201 4.10 16.98 -15.35
N SER A 202 5.39 16.69 -15.09
CA SER A 202 6.26 17.47 -14.20
C SER A 202 6.43 18.97 -14.51
N ARG A 203 6.25 19.37 -15.77
CA ARG A 203 6.47 20.74 -16.25
C ARG A 203 5.25 21.32 -17.00
N GLN A 204 4.20 20.52 -17.17
CA GLN A 204 3.03 20.80 -17.98
C GLN A 204 2.40 22.17 -17.68
N GLY A 205 2.21 23.02 -18.70
CA GLY A 205 1.67 24.38 -18.49
C GLY A 205 0.19 24.44 -18.11
N GLY A 206 -0.63 23.63 -18.78
CA GLY A 206 -2.09 23.62 -18.66
C GLY A 206 -2.69 22.23 -18.91
N ASN A 207 -4.00 22.07 -18.83
CA ASN A 207 -4.64 20.78 -19.11
C ASN A 207 -4.45 20.39 -20.58
N ILE A 208 -3.93 19.19 -20.82
CA ILE A 208 -3.62 18.64 -22.15
C ILE A 208 -4.59 17.49 -22.43
N GLY A 209 -5.00 17.30 -23.69
CA GLY A 209 -5.63 16.07 -24.15
C GLY A 209 -4.82 15.47 -25.29
N LEU A 210 -4.30 14.24 -25.11
CA LEU A 210 -3.52 13.55 -26.15
C LEU A 210 -4.40 13.13 -27.33
N ASN A 211 -5.69 12.89 -27.07
CA ASN A 211 -6.69 12.64 -28.08
C ASN A 211 -6.44 11.38 -28.94
N PHE A 212 -6.12 10.26 -28.28
CA PHE A 212 -6.01 8.95 -28.93
C PHE A 212 -7.28 8.62 -29.75
N PRO A 213 -7.14 7.90 -30.87
CA PRO A 213 -8.27 7.53 -31.73
C PRO A 213 -9.21 6.53 -31.03
N ASP A 214 -10.42 6.38 -31.59
CA ASP A 214 -11.30 5.27 -31.21
C ASP A 214 -10.65 3.92 -31.58
N GLY A 215 -10.81 2.91 -30.72
CA GLY A 215 -10.22 1.60 -30.90
C GLY A 215 -8.73 1.50 -30.56
N TYR A 216 -8.10 2.54 -30.01
CA TYR A 216 -6.68 2.54 -29.69
C TYR A 216 -6.33 1.50 -28.60
N ILE A 217 -5.21 0.76 -28.80
CA ILE A 217 -4.77 -0.31 -27.90
C ILE A 217 -3.36 -0.02 -27.36
N PHE A 218 -3.26 0.15 -26.04
CA PHE A 218 -2.02 -0.01 -25.28
C PHE A 218 -1.85 -1.49 -24.92
N ARG A 219 -0.72 -2.10 -25.28
CA ARG A 219 -0.47 -3.55 -25.06
C ARG A 219 0.03 -3.91 -23.67
N GLY A 220 0.39 -2.92 -22.85
CA GLY A 220 0.73 -3.08 -21.44
C GLY A 220 0.16 -1.93 -20.61
N ASN A 221 0.91 -1.57 -19.58
CA ASN A 221 0.51 -0.59 -18.54
C ASN A 221 0.52 0.87 -19.04
N VAL A 222 -0.47 1.65 -18.61
CA VAL A 222 -0.52 3.11 -18.77
C VAL A 222 -0.33 3.76 -17.40
N ILE A 223 0.66 4.65 -17.28
CA ILE A 223 1.02 5.29 -16.01
C ILE A 223 0.96 6.81 -16.18
N MET A 224 0.18 7.49 -15.36
CA MET A 224 0.28 8.93 -15.19
C MET A 224 1.06 9.25 -13.91
N ARG A 225 2.14 10.02 -14.06
CA ARG A 225 2.98 10.53 -12.97
C ARG A 225 2.93 12.06 -12.93
N ASN A 226 3.25 12.63 -11.78
CA ASN A 226 3.66 14.04 -11.70
C ASN A 226 4.79 14.24 -10.69
N THR A 227 6.03 14.42 -11.18
CA THR A 227 7.19 14.77 -10.36
C THR A 227 7.38 16.30 -10.22
N GLY A 228 6.34 17.08 -10.54
CA GLY A 228 6.35 18.55 -10.52
C GLY A 228 5.40 19.15 -9.48
N ALA A 229 5.51 20.46 -9.29
CA ALA A 229 4.80 21.20 -8.24
C ALA A 229 3.36 21.62 -8.62
N SER A 230 2.93 21.48 -9.88
CA SER A 230 1.62 21.93 -10.36
C SER A 230 0.73 20.77 -10.79
N SER A 231 -0.46 20.67 -10.21
CA SER A 231 -1.48 19.70 -10.62
C SER A 231 -2.09 20.09 -11.96
N ARG A 232 -1.94 19.23 -12.98
CA ARG A 232 -2.40 19.48 -14.36
C ARG A 232 -2.89 18.19 -14.99
N ALA A 233 -4.04 18.25 -15.67
CA ALA A 233 -4.69 17.07 -16.21
C ALA A 233 -4.18 16.67 -17.59
N TRP A 234 -3.96 15.36 -17.77
CA TRP A 234 -3.99 14.70 -19.07
C TRP A 234 -5.42 14.26 -19.36
N ARG A 235 -5.79 14.16 -20.65
CA ARG A 235 -6.97 13.43 -21.12
C ARG A 235 -6.59 12.41 -22.19
N PHE A 236 -7.10 11.18 -22.07
CA PHE A 236 -6.96 10.18 -23.14
C PHE A 236 -7.61 10.67 -24.45
N THR A 237 -8.80 11.26 -24.33
CA THR A 237 -9.62 11.65 -25.47
C THR A 237 -10.04 13.12 -25.40
N ASN A 238 -10.25 13.73 -26.56
CA ASN A 238 -11.16 14.87 -26.70
C ASN A 238 -12.32 14.39 -27.59
N LEU A 239 -13.56 14.76 -27.25
CA LEU A 239 -14.76 14.28 -27.94
C LEU A 239 -15.45 15.42 -28.69
N SER A 240 -15.83 15.15 -29.94
CA SER A 240 -16.81 15.94 -30.69
C SER A 240 -18.25 15.53 -30.36
N SER A 241 -19.23 16.31 -30.82
CA SER A 241 -20.66 15.99 -30.68
C SER A 241 -20.99 14.61 -31.29
N GLY A 242 -21.82 13.84 -30.58
CA GLY A 242 -22.24 12.47 -30.92
C GLY A 242 -21.14 11.39 -30.82
N GLN A 243 -19.90 11.77 -30.50
CA GLN A 243 -18.76 10.85 -30.61
C GLN A 243 -18.66 9.89 -29.42
N THR A 244 -18.50 8.60 -29.71
CA THR A 244 -17.97 7.62 -28.75
C THR A 244 -16.52 7.32 -29.09
N LYS A 245 -15.65 7.23 -28.07
CA LYS A 245 -14.28 6.72 -28.20
C LYS A 245 -14.00 5.64 -27.16
N ASN A 246 -13.50 4.51 -27.63
CA ASN A 246 -13.06 3.36 -26.85
C ASN A 246 -11.54 3.31 -26.83
N ILE A 247 -10.96 3.27 -25.63
CA ILE A 247 -9.54 2.99 -25.42
C ILE A 247 -9.42 1.62 -24.77
N TYR A 248 -8.46 0.81 -25.20
CA TYR A 248 -8.15 -0.50 -24.66
C TYR A 248 -6.75 -0.50 -24.05
N ILE A 249 -6.64 -1.00 -22.83
CA ILE A 249 -5.40 -1.07 -22.06
C ILE A 249 -5.28 -2.52 -21.61
N ARG A 250 -4.29 -3.24 -22.14
CA ARG A 250 -4.11 -4.67 -21.88
C ARG A 250 -3.44 -4.96 -20.53
N GLY A 251 -2.68 -3.99 -20.01
CA GLY A 251 -2.21 -3.97 -18.63
C GLY A 251 -3.09 -3.08 -17.75
N ASN A 252 -2.47 -2.38 -16.80
CA ASN A 252 -3.15 -1.53 -15.81
C ASN A 252 -3.23 -0.06 -16.23
N VAL A 253 -4.02 0.69 -15.45
CA VAL A 253 -3.85 2.13 -15.31
C VAL A 253 -3.30 2.44 -13.92
N ILE A 254 -2.27 3.27 -13.84
CA ILE A 254 -1.65 3.72 -12.58
C ILE A 254 -1.63 5.26 -12.54
N VAL A 255 -2.10 5.85 -11.44
CA VAL A 255 -2.01 7.29 -11.16
C VAL A 255 -1.16 7.50 -9.91
N ASP A 256 -0.02 8.18 -10.07
CA ASP A 256 1.04 8.27 -9.05
C ASP A 256 1.65 9.68 -8.94
N GLY A 257 2.00 10.08 -7.72
CA GLY A 257 2.42 11.43 -7.33
C GLY A 257 1.26 12.42 -7.07
N PRO A 258 1.41 13.35 -6.10
CA PRO A 258 0.29 14.11 -5.51
C PRO A 258 -0.36 15.12 -6.45
N ASN A 259 0.34 15.47 -7.52
CA ASN A 259 -0.12 16.40 -8.55
C ASN A 259 -0.57 15.71 -9.85
N ALA A 260 -0.57 14.38 -9.92
CA ALA A 260 -1.07 13.66 -11.10
C ALA A 260 -2.59 13.83 -11.22
N MET A 261 -3.09 14.00 -12.46
CA MET A 261 -4.52 14.20 -12.72
C MET A 261 -4.94 13.50 -14.03
N LEU A 262 -5.33 12.23 -13.93
CA LEU A 262 -5.73 11.45 -15.11
C LEU A 262 -7.22 11.63 -15.39
N THR A 263 -7.60 11.94 -16.64
CA THR A 263 -9.01 12.03 -17.06
C THR A 263 -9.29 11.23 -18.34
N SER A 264 -10.49 10.66 -18.48
CA SER A 264 -10.93 10.02 -19.74
C SER A 264 -11.10 11.04 -20.89
N THR A 265 -11.81 12.13 -20.63
CA THR A 265 -12.11 13.21 -21.57
C THR A 265 -12.31 14.56 -20.90
N GLY A 266 -12.16 15.64 -21.66
CA GLY A 266 -12.39 17.01 -21.21
C GLY A 266 -13.88 17.37 -21.07
N SER A 267 -14.15 18.67 -20.96
CA SER A 267 -15.53 19.17 -21.00
C SER A 267 -16.10 19.13 -22.42
N THR A 268 -17.37 18.79 -22.54
CA THR A 268 -18.19 18.94 -23.75
C THR A 268 -19.51 19.63 -23.39
N SER A 269 -20.17 20.22 -24.38
CA SER A 269 -21.55 20.69 -24.27
C SER A 269 -22.57 19.58 -24.54
N ASP A 270 -22.19 18.53 -25.26
CA ASP A 270 -23.08 17.48 -25.74
C ASP A 270 -23.24 16.32 -24.73
N THR A 271 -24.47 15.88 -24.54
CA THR A 271 -24.87 14.79 -23.64
C THR A 271 -24.80 13.40 -24.28
N ALA A 272 -24.65 13.31 -25.61
CA ALA A 272 -24.51 12.05 -26.34
C ALA A 272 -23.07 11.54 -26.43
N ALA A 273 -22.07 12.40 -26.21
CA ALA A 273 -20.65 12.05 -26.34
C ALA A 273 -20.12 11.18 -25.17
N ARG A 274 -19.37 10.12 -25.49
CA ARG A 274 -18.91 9.08 -24.54
C ARG A 274 -17.42 8.77 -24.67
N ALA A 275 -16.72 8.75 -23.54
CA ALA A 275 -15.38 8.15 -23.43
C ALA A 275 -15.47 6.83 -22.64
N ILE A 276 -14.98 5.75 -23.23
CA ILE A 276 -14.99 4.41 -22.63
C ILE A 276 -13.55 3.92 -22.54
N ILE A 277 -13.06 3.71 -21.32
CA ILE A 277 -11.72 3.19 -21.04
C ILE A 277 -11.88 1.73 -20.60
N ASN A 278 -11.26 0.79 -21.31
CA ASN A 278 -11.34 -0.63 -21.04
C ASN A 278 -9.96 -1.13 -20.59
N ILE A 279 -9.89 -1.70 -19.40
CA ILE A 279 -8.67 -2.14 -18.73
C ILE A 279 -8.78 -3.65 -18.52
N ASP A 280 -7.87 -4.43 -19.11
CA ASP A 280 -7.80 -5.87 -18.91
C ASP A 280 -7.06 -6.23 -17.61
N GLY A 281 -6.06 -5.44 -17.23
CA GLY A 281 -5.45 -5.47 -15.90
C GLY A 281 -6.22 -4.61 -14.88
N ASP A 282 -5.48 -4.01 -13.97
CA ASP A 282 -6.00 -3.36 -12.77
C ASP A 282 -6.06 -1.82 -12.86
N LEU A 283 -6.67 -1.20 -11.86
CA LEU A 283 -6.73 0.26 -11.72
C LEU A 283 -6.13 0.70 -10.38
N LEU A 284 -5.09 1.50 -10.44
CA LEU A 284 -4.34 2.00 -9.29
C LEU A 284 -4.39 3.52 -9.17
N VAL A 285 -4.67 3.98 -7.95
CA VAL A 285 -4.60 5.39 -7.57
C VAL A 285 -3.75 5.48 -6.29
N SER A 286 -2.42 5.44 -6.46
CA SER A 286 -1.47 5.54 -5.34
C SER A 286 -1.43 6.95 -4.78
N ASP A 287 -1.55 7.97 -5.64
CA ASP A 287 -1.60 9.37 -5.24
C ASP A 287 -2.30 10.19 -6.34
N GLY A 288 -2.46 11.50 -6.14
CA GLY A 288 -3.06 12.41 -7.12
C GLY A 288 -4.55 12.17 -7.35
N VAL A 289 -5.04 12.38 -8.58
CA VAL A 289 -6.47 12.36 -8.92
C VAL A 289 -6.75 11.52 -10.16
N LEU A 290 -7.59 10.50 -10.02
CA LEU A 290 -8.27 9.85 -11.12
C LEU A 290 -9.68 10.44 -11.29
N ASN A 291 -9.87 11.19 -12.37
CA ASN A 291 -11.13 11.83 -12.71
C ASN A 291 -11.84 11.01 -13.81
N LEU A 292 -12.90 10.29 -13.45
CA LEU A 292 -13.64 9.41 -14.37
C LEU A 292 -14.10 10.13 -15.64
N VAL A 293 -14.42 11.43 -15.53
CA VAL A 293 -14.84 12.29 -16.65
C VAL A 293 -14.65 13.79 -16.35
N GLY A 294 -14.41 14.61 -17.37
CA GLY A 294 -14.31 16.08 -17.27
C GLY A 294 -15.61 16.81 -16.87
N ALA A 295 -15.58 18.14 -16.85
CA ALA A 295 -16.69 18.97 -16.38
C ALA A 295 -17.78 19.24 -17.45
N SER A 296 -18.86 19.91 -17.05
CA SER A 296 -20.00 20.29 -17.90
C SER A 296 -20.93 19.11 -18.26
N ASN A 297 -20.80 18.45 -19.43
CA ASN A 297 -21.74 17.39 -19.86
C ASN A 297 -21.21 15.97 -20.21
N PRO A 298 -19.92 15.60 -20.20
CA PRO A 298 -19.44 14.34 -20.78
C PRO A 298 -19.91 13.08 -20.02
N TYR A 299 -19.99 11.95 -20.73
CA TYR A 299 -20.11 10.60 -20.19
C TYR A 299 -18.75 9.90 -20.17
N GLY A 300 -18.35 9.36 -19.02
CA GLY A 300 -17.11 8.60 -18.84
C GLY A 300 -17.38 7.26 -18.16
N GLU A 301 -16.97 6.18 -18.81
CA GLU A 301 -17.10 4.81 -18.32
C GLU A 301 -15.73 4.12 -18.31
N TRP A 302 -15.40 3.50 -17.18
CA TRP A 302 -14.15 2.78 -16.96
C TRP A 302 -14.49 1.32 -16.65
N ASN A 303 -14.25 0.44 -17.62
CA ASN A 303 -14.45 -0.99 -17.52
C ASN A 303 -13.15 -1.66 -17.05
N ILE A 304 -13.14 -2.25 -15.85
CA ILE A 304 -11.98 -2.91 -15.24
C ILE A 304 -12.23 -4.41 -15.18
N LYS A 305 -11.27 -5.21 -15.67
CA LYS A 305 -11.30 -6.68 -15.56
C LYS A 305 -10.47 -7.20 -14.40
N GLY A 306 -9.43 -6.48 -13.98
CA GLY A 306 -8.69 -6.72 -12.76
C GLY A 306 -9.30 -6.06 -11.51
N ASN A 307 -8.43 -5.84 -10.52
CA ASN A 307 -8.66 -5.19 -9.24
C ASN A 307 -8.73 -3.66 -9.37
N VAL A 308 -9.23 -3.00 -8.33
CA VAL A 308 -9.14 -1.55 -8.14
C VAL A 308 -8.53 -1.26 -6.78
N GLU A 309 -7.43 -0.50 -6.69
CA GLU A 309 -6.87 -0.03 -5.42
C GLU A 309 -6.67 1.49 -5.37
N ILE A 310 -7.12 2.10 -4.27
CA ILE A 310 -6.91 3.51 -3.95
C ILE A 310 -6.12 3.55 -2.63
N SER A 311 -4.82 3.81 -2.72
CA SER A 311 -3.90 3.74 -1.57
C SER A 311 -3.42 5.11 -1.05
N GLY A 312 -3.69 6.19 -1.78
CA GLY A 312 -3.40 7.56 -1.31
C GLY A 312 -4.13 8.68 -2.06
N GLY A 313 -4.43 8.51 -3.35
CA GLY A 313 -5.07 9.56 -4.17
C GLY A 313 -6.60 9.61 -4.12
N GLN A 314 -7.20 10.30 -5.09
CA GLN A 314 -8.63 10.61 -5.15
C GLN A 314 -9.28 10.06 -6.43
N LEU A 315 -10.33 9.25 -6.27
CA LEU A 315 -11.27 8.91 -7.34
C LEU A 315 -12.42 9.93 -7.38
N THR A 316 -12.67 10.54 -8.54
CA THR A 316 -13.66 11.62 -8.70
C THR A 316 -14.28 11.67 -10.11
N GLY A 317 -15.14 12.67 -10.39
CA GLY A 317 -15.77 12.88 -11.69
C GLY A 317 -16.48 14.23 -11.81
N GLY A 318 -16.18 15.02 -12.83
CA GLY A 318 -16.66 16.40 -13.00
C GLY A 318 -18.02 16.61 -13.70
N GLY A 319 -18.60 15.56 -14.29
CA GLY A 319 -19.83 15.66 -15.10
C GLY A 319 -21.13 15.77 -14.29
N ALA A 320 -22.19 16.24 -14.95
CA ALA A 320 -23.52 16.39 -14.36
C ALA A 320 -24.20 15.03 -14.05
N GLY A 321 -24.16 14.62 -12.79
CA GLY A 321 -24.86 13.45 -12.24
C GLY A 321 -24.01 12.16 -12.17
N ALA A 322 -24.36 11.28 -11.23
CA ALA A 322 -23.64 10.01 -11.02
C ALA A 322 -23.65 9.09 -12.25
N TRP A 323 -24.78 9.03 -12.97
CA TRP A 323 -25.00 8.18 -14.14
C TRP A 323 -24.06 8.44 -15.34
N ARG A 324 -23.28 9.52 -15.33
CA ARG A 324 -22.24 9.84 -16.34
C ARG A 324 -20.82 9.52 -15.88
N ARG A 325 -20.65 9.01 -14.66
CA ARG A 325 -19.37 8.82 -13.96
C ARG A 325 -19.27 7.38 -13.49
N ILE A 326 -18.97 6.46 -14.41
CA ILE A 326 -19.12 5.02 -14.18
C ILE A 326 -17.77 4.35 -13.97
N LEU A 327 -17.64 3.68 -12.82
CA LEU A 327 -16.64 2.65 -12.54
C LEU A 327 -17.34 1.29 -12.68
N SER A 328 -16.86 0.42 -13.58
CA SER A 328 -17.57 -0.79 -14.03
C SER A 328 -16.67 -2.02 -13.95
N PHE A 329 -17.02 -2.98 -13.08
CA PHE A 329 -16.33 -4.25 -12.96
C PHE A 329 -16.87 -5.24 -14.00
N THR A 330 -16.02 -5.78 -14.89
CA THR A 330 -16.44 -6.51 -16.10
C THR A 330 -15.68 -7.81 -16.38
N GLY A 331 -16.24 -8.73 -17.17
CA GLY A 331 -15.60 -10.01 -17.51
C GLY A 331 -15.61 -11.03 -16.36
N ASN A 332 -14.94 -12.17 -16.52
CA ASN A 332 -15.33 -13.41 -15.81
C ASN A 332 -14.47 -13.75 -14.56
N GLY A 333 -13.51 -12.91 -14.19
CA GLY A 333 -12.62 -13.16 -13.03
C GLY A 333 -13.20 -12.71 -11.69
N SER A 334 -12.74 -13.31 -10.59
CA SER A 334 -12.90 -12.69 -9.26
C SER A 334 -11.89 -11.56 -9.10
N ARG A 335 -12.26 -10.50 -8.37
CA ARG A 335 -11.41 -9.31 -8.18
C ARG A 335 -11.68 -8.62 -6.86
N GLU A 336 -10.80 -7.70 -6.51
CA GLU A 336 -10.88 -6.90 -5.29
C GLU A 336 -11.10 -5.42 -5.57
N PHE A 337 -11.77 -4.74 -4.63
CA PHE A 337 -11.84 -3.29 -4.53
C PHE A 337 -11.23 -2.89 -3.18
N ASN A 338 -10.04 -2.29 -3.22
CA ASN A 338 -9.13 -2.09 -2.08
C ASN A 338 -9.00 -0.60 -1.72
N LYS A 339 -9.51 -0.23 -0.54
CA LYS A 339 -9.53 1.09 0.12
C LYS A 339 -8.37 1.40 1.07
N THR A 340 -7.10 1.19 0.73
CA THR A 340 -6.00 1.30 1.72
C THR A 340 -5.61 2.74 2.12
N GLY A 341 -6.01 3.76 1.35
CA GLY A 341 -5.83 5.18 1.68
C GLY A 341 -6.71 6.09 0.80
N GLY A 342 -6.40 7.38 0.67
CA GLY A 342 -7.08 8.26 -0.30
C GLY A 342 -8.60 8.43 -0.12
N THR A 343 -9.29 8.88 -1.18
CA THR A 343 -10.74 9.23 -1.14
C THR A 343 -11.52 8.85 -2.41
N ILE A 344 -12.84 8.70 -2.27
CA ILE A 344 -13.80 8.66 -3.38
C ILE A 344 -14.74 9.87 -3.18
N ALA A 345 -14.54 10.93 -3.96
CA ALA A 345 -14.91 12.28 -3.52
C ALA A 345 -16.27 12.81 -4.03
N VAL A 346 -16.93 12.10 -4.94
CA VAL A 346 -18.24 12.51 -5.50
C VAL A 346 -19.15 11.30 -5.72
N PRO A 347 -20.49 11.50 -5.83
CA PRO A 347 -21.42 10.45 -6.21
C PRO A 347 -21.11 9.88 -7.61
N ILE A 348 -20.47 8.72 -7.66
CA ILE A 348 -20.21 7.95 -8.89
C ILE A 348 -21.21 6.81 -9.05
N THR A 349 -21.32 6.25 -10.26
CA THR A 349 -21.93 4.95 -10.46
C THR A 349 -20.86 3.86 -10.27
N ILE A 350 -21.13 2.91 -9.38
CA ILE A 350 -20.39 1.65 -9.26
C ILE A 350 -21.25 0.57 -9.92
N ARG A 351 -20.77 0.00 -11.02
CA ARG A 351 -21.44 -1.05 -11.79
C ARG A 351 -20.73 -2.39 -11.59
N VAL A 352 -21.51 -3.40 -11.28
CA VAL A 352 -21.10 -4.80 -11.19
C VAL A 352 -21.69 -5.52 -12.40
N ALA A 353 -20.83 -5.90 -13.35
CA ALA A 353 -21.17 -6.51 -14.63
C ALA A 353 -20.19 -7.67 -14.97
N ASN A 354 -19.65 -8.31 -13.95
CA ASN A 354 -18.73 -9.44 -14.02
C ASN A 354 -19.48 -10.79 -13.96
N ALA A 355 -20.12 -11.15 -15.07
CA ALA A 355 -20.94 -12.36 -15.18
C ALA A 355 -20.26 -13.60 -14.57
N ALA A 356 -20.97 -14.24 -13.63
CA ALA A 356 -20.56 -15.45 -12.89
C ALA A 356 -19.35 -15.33 -11.94
N ALA A 357 -18.90 -14.12 -11.58
CA ALA A 357 -17.80 -13.93 -10.62
C ALA A 357 -18.12 -12.91 -9.52
N ARG A 358 -17.19 -12.73 -8.56
CA ARG A 358 -17.32 -11.78 -7.43
C ARG A 358 -16.42 -10.55 -7.53
N VAL A 359 -16.86 -9.47 -6.93
CA VAL A 359 -16.06 -8.26 -6.60
C VAL A 359 -16.01 -8.15 -5.09
N LEU A 360 -14.88 -8.46 -4.46
CA LEU A 360 -14.71 -8.38 -3.00
C LEU A 360 -14.36 -6.95 -2.59
N VAL A 361 -15.15 -6.33 -1.72
CA VAL A 361 -14.83 -5.03 -1.12
C VAL A 361 -14.01 -5.24 0.15
N ASN A 362 -12.80 -4.65 0.19
CA ASN A 362 -11.86 -4.76 1.30
C ASN A 362 -11.78 -3.47 2.15
N PHE A 363 -12.85 -2.68 2.19
CA PHE A 363 -12.99 -1.47 3.00
C PHE A 363 -14.48 -1.09 3.19
N PRO A 364 -14.85 -0.24 4.18
CA PRO A 364 -16.19 0.35 4.25
C PRO A 364 -16.48 1.26 3.05
N LEU A 365 -17.55 0.95 2.29
CA LEU A 365 -17.86 1.62 1.02
C LEU A 365 -19.23 2.31 1.07
N ASP A 366 -19.21 3.64 1.07
CA ASP A 366 -20.40 4.49 0.99
C ASP A 366 -20.87 4.69 -0.47
N ILE A 367 -22.02 4.12 -0.82
CA ILE A 367 -22.70 4.37 -2.10
C ILE A 367 -23.53 5.65 -1.98
N THR A 368 -22.93 6.78 -2.38
CA THR A 368 -23.61 8.09 -2.44
C THR A 368 -24.28 8.37 -3.80
N GLY A 369 -23.87 7.65 -4.84
CA GLY A 369 -24.37 7.76 -6.22
C GLY A 369 -25.30 6.62 -6.62
N ILE A 370 -24.85 5.75 -7.55
CA ILE A 370 -25.65 4.61 -8.03
C ILE A 370 -24.86 3.31 -7.87
N LEU A 371 -25.51 2.27 -7.33
CA LEU A 371 -25.07 0.88 -7.44
C LEU A 371 -25.87 0.19 -8.55
N GLU A 372 -25.22 -0.24 -9.63
CA GLU A 372 -25.83 -0.98 -10.74
C GLU A 372 -25.40 -2.46 -10.71
N LEU A 373 -26.35 -3.36 -10.42
CA LEU A 373 -26.14 -4.81 -10.33
C LEU A 373 -26.66 -5.48 -11.60
N ASN A 374 -25.77 -5.60 -12.60
CA ASN A 374 -26.09 -6.03 -13.97
C ASN A 374 -25.52 -7.42 -14.31
N GLY A 375 -24.74 -8.04 -13.43
CA GLY A 375 -24.13 -9.36 -13.60
C GLY A 375 -22.97 -9.56 -12.62
N GLY A 376 -22.94 -10.68 -11.90
CA GLY A 376 -21.90 -10.97 -10.90
C GLY A 376 -22.24 -10.48 -9.49
N LEU A 377 -21.51 -11.01 -8.51
CA LEU A 377 -21.73 -10.76 -7.09
C LEU A 377 -20.87 -9.59 -6.59
N PHE A 378 -21.45 -8.71 -5.78
CA PHE A 378 -20.68 -7.74 -4.99
C PHE A 378 -20.51 -8.33 -3.58
N GLU A 379 -19.29 -8.58 -3.13
CA GLU A 379 -19.03 -9.20 -1.83
C GLU A 379 -18.58 -8.20 -0.79
N SER A 380 -19.11 -8.35 0.42
CA SER A 380 -18.92 -7.46 1.56
C SER A 380 -18.76 -8.26 2.86
N THR A 381 -18.24 -7.60 3.90
CA THR A 381 -18.10 -8.20 5.24
C THR A 381 -18.51 -7.18 6.30
N ILE A 382 -18.65 -7.61 7.56
CA ILE A 382 -18.99 -6.70 8.67
C ILE A 382 -17.92 -5.61 8.83
N SER A 383 -16.64 -5.92 8.60
CA SER A 383 -15.54 -4.96 8.62
C SER A 383 -15.47 -4.08 7.36
N ASN A 384 -15.94 -4.61 6.22
CA ASN A 384 -15.90 -3.97 4.91
C ASN A 384 -17.33 -3.81 4.36
N LEU A 385 -18.11 -3.03 5.10
CA LEU A 385 -19.55 -2.89 4.91
C LEU A 385 -19.87 -1.99 3.72
N ILE A 386 -20.75 -2.45 2.82
CA ILE A 386 -21.33 -1.59 1.78
C ILE A 386 -22.51 -0.84 2.39
N THR A 387 -22.46 0.48 2.39
CA THR A 387 -23.51 1.36 2.93
C THR A 387 -24.15 2.17 1.82
N ILE A 388 -25.41 1.87 1.49
CA ILE A 388 -26.22 2.68 0.58
C ILE A 388 -26.72 3.91 1.34
N LYS A 389 -26.13 5.07 1.06
CA LYS A 389 -26.44 6.33 1.75
C LYS A 389 -27.84 6.82 1.40
N ALA A 390 -28.36 7.80 2.12
CA ALA A 390 -29.73 8.28 1.88
C ALA A 390 -29.96 8.78 0.44
N SER A 391 -28.92 9.36 -0.19
CA SER A 391 -28.90 9.78 -1.61
C SER A 391 -28.59 8.66 -2.61
N GLY A 392 -28.17 7.49 -2.13
CA GLY A 392 -27.74 6.36 -2.95
C GLY A 392 -28.92 5.66 -3.62
N ILE A 393 -28.75 5.29 -4.88
CA ILE A 393 -29.76 4.59 -5.69
C ILE A 393 -29.23 3.20 -6.05
N VAL A 394 -30.08 2.18 -5.91
CA VAL A 394 -29.79 0.82 -6.41
C VAL A 394 -30.57 0.60 -7.71
N LYS A 395 -29.94 -0.10 -8.67
CA LYS A 395 -30.58 -0.56 -9.91
C LYS A 395 -30.16 -1.99 -10.24
N GLY A 396 -31.03 -2.72 -10.94
CA GLY A 396 -30.79 -4.10 -11.32
C GLY A 396 -31.08 -5.06 -10.16
N GLY A 397 -30.31 -6.15 -10.09
CA GLY A 397 -30.55 -7.26 -9.16
C GLY A 397 -31.25 -8.44 -9.83
N SER A 398 -30.68 -9.63 -9.71
CA SER A 398 -31.18 -10.90 -10.23
C SER A 398 -30.50 -12.06 -9.49
N ASP A 399 -30.98 -13.31 -9.66
CA ASP A 399 -30.29 -14.51 -9.13
C ASP A 399 -28.83 -14.67 -9.64
N SER A 400 -28.44 -13.90 -10.66
CA SER A 400 -27.07 -13.81 -11.20
C SER A 400 -26.33 -12.51 -10.87
N SER A 401 -26.94 -11.57 -10.14
CA SER A 401 -26.28 -10.36 -9.65
C SER A 401 -26.95 -9.77 -8.40
N PHE A 402 -26.22 -9.78 -7.29
CA PHE A 402 -26.68 -9.26 -6.00
C PHE A 402 -25.48 -8.97 -5.08
N VAL A 403 -25.74 -8.37 -3.93
CA VAL A 403 -24.73 -8.21 -2.88
C VAL A 403 -24.73 -9.45 -1.96
N SER A 404 -23.60 -10.13 -1.90
CA SER A 404 -23.36 -11.34 -1.10
C SER A 404 -22.59 -10.94 0.17
N GLY A 405 -23.27 -10.97 1.31
CA GLY A 405 -22.76 -10.45 2.58
C GLY A 405 -23.63 -9.31 3.15
N PRO A 406 -23.19 -8.65 4.23
CA PRO A 406 -23.95 -7.61 4.90
C PRO A 406 -23.98 -6.29 4.13
N VAL A 407 -25.17 -5.69 4.01
CA VAL A 407 -25.40 -4.37 3.41
C VAL A 407 -26.13 -3.48 4.38
N ALA A 408 -25.64 -2.25 4.54
CA ALA A 408 -26.36 -1.19 5.24
C ALA A 408 -27.14 -0.31 4.27
N VAL A 409 -28.33 0.13 4.68
CA VAL A 409 -29.06 1.25 4.05
C VAL A 409 -29.29 2.37 5.04
N GLU A 410 -29.04 3.60 4.62
CA GLU A 410 -29.23 4.79 5.44
C GLU A 410 -30.61 5.43 5.21
N VAL A 411 -31.25 5.82 6.31
CA VAL A 411 -32.47 6.62 6.36
C VAL A 411 -32.22 7.84 7.23
N ASN A 412 -32.48 9.04 6.70
CA ASN A 412 -32.29 10.32 7.38
C ASN A 412 -33.53 11.23 7.25
N THR A 413 -34.72 10.61 7.21
CA THR A 413 -36.00 11.29 7.06
C THR A 413 -37.06 10.65 7.97
N SER A 414 -37.94 11.48 8.54
CA SER A 414 -39.13 11.04 9.27
C SER A 414 -40.34 10.82 8.36
N ALA A 415 -40.27 11.21 7.09
CA ALA A 415 -41.30 10.88 6.12
C ALA A 415 -41.28 9.38 5.78
N PRO A 416 -42.42 8.75 5.46
CA PRO A 416 -42.46 7.36 5.02
C PRO A 416 -41.52 7.11 3.83
N VAL A 417 -40.66 6.10 3.96
CA VAL A 417 -39.65 5.73 2.96
C VAL A 417 -39.65 4.22 2.73
N VAL A 418 -39.42 3.81 1.49
CA VAL A 418 -39.19 2.42 1.12
C VAL A 418 -37.71 2.24 0.76
N LYS A 419 -37.06 1.22 1.32
CA LYS A 419 -35.67 0.85 1.02
C LYS A 419 -35.61 -0.62 0.62
N THR A 420 -35.36 -0.88 -0.66
CA THR A 420 -35.08 -2.21 -1.20
C THR A 420 -33.58 -2.48 -1.08
N ILE A 421 -33.21 -3.54 -0.36
CA ILE A 421 -31.81 -3.89 -0.06
C ILE A 421 -31.42 -5.08 -0.94
N PRO A 422 -30.44 -4.95 -1.86
CA PRO A 422 -30.21 -5.91 -2.94
C PRO A 422 -29.33 -7.10 -2.54
N ILE A 423 -29.71 -7.80 -1.47
CA ILE A 423 -28.96 -8.94 -0.92
C ILE A 423 -29.34 -10.29 -1.53
N GLY A 424 -28.41 -11.24 -1.46
CA GLY A 424 -28.62 -12.64 -1.86
C GLY A 424 -27.53 -13.56 -1.30
N LYS A 425 -27.70 -14.87 -1.49
CA LYS A 425 -26.69 -15.88 -1.08
C LYS A 425 -26.73 -17.09 -2.02
N GLY A 426 -25.56 -17.63 -2.37
CA GLY A 426 -25.44 -18.75 -3.31
C GLY A 426 -25.88 -18.33 -4.72
N SER A 427 -27.01 -18.86 -5.18
CA SER A 427 -27.65 -18.51 -6.47
C SER A 427 -29.04 -17.89 -6.28
N ALA A 428 -29.35 -17.38 -5.09
CA ALA A 428 -30.66 -16.86 -4.74
C ALA A 428 -30.58 -15.37 -4.39
N TYR A 429 -31.15 -14.54 -5.25
CA TYR A 429 -31.41 -13.13 -4.98
C TYR A 429 -32.69 -13.01 -4.16
N ARG A 430 -32.57 -12.44 -2.98
CA ARG A 430 -33.65 -12.33 -2.01
C ARG A 430 -33.62 -10.92 -1.42
N PRO A 431 -33.97 -9.89 -2.21
CA PRO A 431 -33.91 -8.53 -1.75
C PRO A 431 -34.87 -8.35 -0.57
N LEU A 432 -34.40 -7.68 0.47
CA LEU A 432 -35.20 -7.37 1.64
C LEU A 432 -35.72 -5.95 1.51
N GLU A 433 -37.03 -5.74 1.66
CA GLU A 433 -37.64 -4.42 1.52
C GLU A 433 -38.17 -3.91 2.87
N LEU A 434 -37.71 -2.72 3.26
CA LEU A 434 -38.11 -2.04 4.48
C LEU A 434 -39.03 -0.87 4.13
N HIS A 435 -40.24 -0.88 4.66
CA HIS A 435 -41.14 0.28 4.66
C HIS A 435 -41.04 0.91 6.04
N LEU A 436 -40.53 2.14 6.11
CA LEU A 436 -40.14 2.76 7.37
C LEU A 436 -40.74 4.15 7.50
N THR A 437 -41.31 4.43 8.66
CA THR A 437 -41.47 5.79 9.20
C THR A 437 -40.56 5.88 10.42
N MET A 438 -39.70 6.89 10.44
CA MET A 438 -38.76 7.13 11.54
C MET A 438 -39.32 8.19 12.48
N ASN A 439 -38.96 8.14 13.76
CA ASN A 439 -39.40 9.12 14.76
C ASN A 439 -38.74 10.51 14.59
N SER A 440 -37.65 10.61 13.82
CA SER A 440 -36.97 11.85 13.47
C SER A 440 -36.21 11.70 12.14
N SER A 441 -35.60 12.79 11.65
CA SER A 441 -34.68 12.78 10.50
C SER A 441 -33.23 12.44 10.86
N THR A 442 -32.95 12.06 12.12
CA THR A 442 -31.61 11.62 12.54
C THR A 442 -31.21 10.38 11.75
N SER A 443 -30.04 10.42 11.11
CA SER A 443 -29.54 9.32 10.28
C SER A 443 -29.46 8.00 11.06
N THR A 444 -30.09 6.95 10.51
CA THR A 444 -30.06 5.57 11.00
C THR A 444 -29.64 4.65 9.87
N THR A 445 -28.75 3.69 10.15
CA THR A 445 -28.41 2.61 9.22
C THR A 445 -29.16 1.32 9.57
N PHE A 446 -29.60 0.59 8.57
CA PHE A 446 -30.18 -0.75 8.71
C PHE A 446 -29.30 -1.74 7.97
N THR A 447 -28.56 -2.57 8.72
CA THR A 447 -27.63 -3.57 8.19
C THR A 447 -28.28 -4.94 8.11
N THR A 448 -28.22 -5.60 6.96
CA THR A 448 -28.80 -6.93 6.75
C THR A 448 -27.92 -7.84 5.89
N GLU A 449 -27.90 -9.12 6.22
CA GLU A 449 -27.34 -10.21 5.40
C GLU A 449 -28.37 -11.34 5.30
N VAL A 450 -28.39 -12.09 4.20
CA VAL A 450 -29.19 -13.32 4.04
C VAL A 450 -28.31 -14.57 4.10
N PHE A 451 -28.81 -15.62 4.74
CA PHE A 451 -28.13 -16.88 4.98
C PHE A 451 -28.94 -18.04 4.38
N ASN A 452 -28.27 -18.95 3.66
CA ASN A 452 -28.86 -20.17 3.09
C ASN A 452 -28.67 -21.37 4.04
N THR A 453 -29.13 -21.22 5.27
CA THR A 453 -29.25 -22.32 6.24
C THR A 453 -30.51 -22.12 7.07
N ALA A 454 -30.90 -23.15 7.82
CA ALA A 454 -31.80 -22.96 8.96
C ALA A 454 -31.21 -21.88 9.90
N PRO A 455 -32.06 -21.04 10.52
CA PRO A 455 -31.63 -20.12 11.56
C PRO A 455 -31.26 -20.87 12.84
N PRO A 456 -30.58 -20.21 13.79
CA PRO A 456 -30.30 -20.79 15.10
C PRO A 456 -31.54 -21.37 15.77
N ALA A 457 -31.39 -22.53 16.42
CA ALA A 457 -32.44 -23.13 17.22
C ALA A 457 -32.77 -22.22 18.41
N ARG A 458 -34.02 -21.80 18.50
CA ARG A 458 -34.58 -20.87 19.49
C ARG A 458 -35.96 -21.37 19.92
N THR A 459 -36.41 -21.04 21.12
CA THR A 459 -37.73 -21.49 21.59
C THR A 459 -38.83 -20.93 20.69
N LEU A 460 -39.78 -21.77 20.31
CA LEU A 460 -40.94 -21.30 19.56
C LEU A 460 -42.01 -20.79 20.54
N PRO A 461 -42.56 -19.59 20.30
CA PRO A 461 -43.70 -19.10 21.05
C PRO A 461 -44.89 -19.98 20.70
N SER A 462 -45.86 -20.04 21.59
CA SER A 462 -46.97 -20.98 21.49
C SER A 462 -47.97 -20.70 20.36
N SER A 463 -47.76 -19.61 19.61
CA SER A 463 -48.41 -19.23 18.36
C SER A 463 -47.64 -19.63 17.09
N LEU A 464 -46.48 -20.28 17.21
CA LEU A 464 -45.69 -20.84 16.11
C LEU A 464 -45.47 -22.35 16.25
N ARG A 465 -45.55 -23.04 15.11
CA ARG A 465 -45.31 -24.48 14.95
C ARG A 465 -43.88 -24.80 14.47
N ALA A 466 -43.32 -23.97 13.59
CA ALA A 466 -41.98 -24.14 13.02
C ALA A 466 -41.48 -22.84 12.36
N VAL A 467 -40.17 -22.73 12.16
CA VAL A 467 -39.52 -21.67 11.36
C VAL A 467 -38.82 -22.25 10.12
N SER A 468 -38.52 -21.38 9.16
CA SER A 468 -37.82 -21.68 7.90
C SER A 468 -36.60 -22.57 8.11
N ALA A 469 -36.51 -23.67 7.35
CA ALA A 469 -35.33 -24.53 7.34
C ALA A 469 -34.33 -24.14 6.22
N SER A 470 -34.74 -23.34 5.24
CA SER A 470 -33.93 -22.98 4.07
C SER A 470 -33.12 -21.70 4.28
N ARG A 471 -33.73 -20.65 4.84
CA ARG A 471 -33.18 -19.30 4.89
C ARG A 471 -33.58 -18.47 6.10
N TYR A 472 -32.70 -17.54 6.47
CA TYR A 472 -32.99 -16.43 7.36
C TYR A 472 -32.19 -15.19 6.98
N TYR A 473 -32.52 -14.05 7.58
CA TYR A 473 -31.85 -12.77 7.41
C TYR A 473 -31.38 -12.27 8.77
N SER A 474 -30.21 -11.65 8.85
CA SER A 474 -29.93 -10.72 9.95
C SER A 474 -30.55 -9.36 9.61
N LEU A 475 -31.04 -8.63 10.62
CA LEU A 475 -31.39 -7.22 10.46
C LEU A 475 -31.04 -6.46 11.73
N VAL A 476 -30.02 -5.63 11.65
CA VAL A 476 -29.49 -4.84 12.76
C VAL A 476 -29.69 -3.37 12.47
N GLN A 477 -30.48 -2.71 13.31
CA GLN A 477 -30.59 -1.25 13.31
C GLN A 477 -29.39 -0.64 14.04
N GLY A 478 -28.67 0.25 13.36
CA GLY A 478 -27.61 1.07 13.95
C GLY A 478 -28.15 2.21 14.83
N PRO A 479 -27.28 2.95 15.53
CA PRO A 479 -27.68 4.13 16.28
C PRO A 479 -28.28 5.20 15.36
N GLY A 480 -29.30 5.92 15.83
CA GLY A 480 -29.98 6.96 15.07
C GLY A 480 -31.42 7.20 15.53
N ALA A 481 -32.26 7.71 14.63
CA ALA A 481 -33.71 7.68 14.80
C ALA A 481 -34.22 6.25 15.01
N LEU A 482 -35.30 6.09 15.79
CA LEU A 482 -36.00 4.83 15.98
C LEU A 482 -37.13 4.67 14.95
N ILE A 483 -37.52 3.43 14.66
CA ILE A 483 -38.69 3.14 13.85
C ILE A 483 -39.94 3.55 14.66
N SER A 484 -40.74 4.47 14.16
CA SER A 484 -42.05 4.78 14.76
C SER A 484 -43.12 3.80 14.26
N SER A 485 -43.02 3.42 12.98
CA SER A 485 -43.86 2.40 12.34
C SER A 485 -43.09 1.85 11.14
N GLY A 486 -42.92 0.53 11.04
CA GLY A 486 -42.37 -0.09 9.85
C GLY A 486 -42.86 -1.51 9.59
N THR A 487 -42.73 -1.95 8.35
CA THR A 487 -42.90 -3.36 7.96
C THR A 487 -41.65 -3.84 7.23
N VAL A 488 -41.40 -5.14 7.30
CA VAL A 488 -40.38 -5.82 6.49
C VAL A 488 -41.06 -6.79 5.55
N THR A 489 -40.66 -6.75 4.29
CA THR A 489 -41.09 -7.70 3.26
C THR A 489 -39.95 -8.67 2.98
N LEU A 490 -40.20 -9.96 3.26
CA LEU A 490 -39.29 -11.05 2.93
C LEU A 490 -39.74 -11.71 1.63
N MET A 491 -38.85 -11.74 0.64
CA MET A 491 -39.04 -12.46 -0.62
C MET A 491 -38.75 -13.95 -0.44
N TYR A 492 -39.48 -14.81 -1.16
CA TYR A 492 -39.24 -16.25 -1.22
C TYR A 492 -39.47 -16.81 -2.64
N GLY A 493 -38.77 -17.90 -2.95
CA GLY A 493 -38.93 -18.65 -4.18
C GLY A 493 -39.31 -20.11 -3.92
N ALA A 494 -39.34 -20.91 -4.99
CA ALA A 494 -39.76 -22.32 -4.94
C ALA A 494 -38.88 -23.23 -4.05
N ASP A 495 -37.70 -22.76 -3.65
CA ASP A 495 -36.73 -23.42 -2.78
C ASP A 495 -36.87 -23.05 -1.28
N ASP A 496 -37.85 -22.21 -0.92
CA ASP A 496 -38.16 -21.78 0.44
C ASP A 496 -39.36 -22.54 1.09
N ASP A 497 -39.90 -23.58 0.41
CA ASP A 497 -41.02 -24.47 0.83
C ASP A 497 -42.34 -23.77 1.25
N VAL A 498 -42.59 -22.55 0.77
CA VAL A 498 -43.85 -21.81 1.02
C VAL A 498 -44.98 -22.34 0.14
N ARG A 499 -45.68 -23.37 0.61
CA ARG A 499 -46.80 -24.03 -0.11
C ARG A 499 -48.16 -23.34 0.03
N ASN A 500 -48.33 -22.55 1.07
CA ASN A 500 -49.54 -21.77 1.33
C ASN A 500 -49.12 -20.48 2.02
N LYS A 501 -49.27 -19.35 1.34
CA LYS A 501 -48.90 -18.02 1.82
C LYS A 501 -49.66 -17.60 3.08
N ASP A 502 -50.86 -18.12 3.31
CA ASP A 502 -51.76 -17.74 4.40
C ASP A 502 -51.49 -18.51 5.71
N SER A 503 -50.69 -19.58 5.68
CA SER A 503 -50.23 -20.32 6.87
C SER A 503 -48.87 -19.86 7.40
N VAL A 504 -48.18 -18.96 6.67
CA VAL A 504 -46.83 -18.47 6.97
C VAL A 504 -46.87 -17.00 7.42
N ARG A 505 -46.02 -16.63 8.37
CA ARG A 505 -45.83 -15.27 8.89
C ARG A 505 -44.35 -14.90 8.87
N VAL A 506 -44.05 -13.61 8.92
CA VAL A 506 -42.69 -13.16 9.29
C VAL A 506 -42.51 -13.40 10.78
N VAL A 507 -41.38 -13.98 11.14
CA VAL A 507 -40.96 -14.19 12.52
C VAL A 507 -39.64 -13.47 12.76
N ASN A 508 -39.44 -12.96 13.97
CA ASN A 508 -38.18 -12.34 14.38
C ASN A 508 -37.66 -12.99 15.67
N ASP A 509 -36.35 -12.99 15.83
CA ASP A 509 -35.67 -13.23 17.10
C ASP A 509 -35.98 -12.08 18.06
N ASP A 510 -36.43 -12.37 19.27
CA ASP A 510 -36.78 -11.35 20.26
C ASP A 510 -35.56 -10.67 20.92
N GLY A 511 -34.36 -11.20 20.67
CA GLY A 511 -33.08 -10.72 21.20
C GLY A 511 -32.60 -11.49 22.43
N ALA A 512 -33.37 -12.45 22.94
CA ALA A 512 -33.14 -13.06 24.25
C ALA A 512 -32.92 -14.57 24.24
N GLY A 513 -33.31 -15.23 23.16
CA GLY A 513 -33.37 -16.68 23.13
C GLY A 513 -34.39 -17.21 22.14
N ASP A 514 -35.45 -16.44 21.86
CA ASP A 514 -36.72 -17.00 21.41
C ASP A 514 -37.23 -16.37 20.12
N TRP A 515 -38.09 -17.12 19.41
CA TRP A 515 -38.80 -16.59 18.26
C TRP A 515 -40.03 -15.79 18.69
N LYS A 516 -40.39 -14.81 17.87
CA LYS A 516 -41.63 -14.04 17.99
C LYS A 516 -42.32 -14.01 16.63
N ASN A 517 -43.63 -14.23 16.64
CA ASN A 517 -44.49 -14.04 15.48
C ASN A 517 -44.80 -12.53 15.33
N ILE A 518 -44.38 -11.90 14.22
CA ILE A 518 -44.72 -10.50 13.88
C ILE A 518 -45.73 -10.42 12.74
N GLY A 519 -46.47 -11.50 12.51
CA GLY A 519 -47.60 -11.53 11.60
C GLY A 519 -47.20 -11.40 10.14
N GLY A 520 -48.12 -10.88 9.34
CA GLY A 520 -47.90 -10.59 7.93
C GLY A 520 -48.85 -11.30 6.95
N SER A 521 -48.85 -10.78 5.72
CA SER A 521 -49.69 -11.20 4.61
C SER A 521 -48.83 -11.55 3.39
N GLY A 522 -49.23 -12.61 2.68
CA GLY A 522 -48.50 -13.12 1.52
C GLY A 522 -49.14 -12.79 0.18
N THR A 523 -48.30 -12.65 -0.86
CA THR A 523 -48.72 -12.25 -2.22
C THR A 523 -49.12 -13.42 -3.14
N ALA A 524 -48.41 -14.54 -3.12
CA ALA A 524 -48.69 -15.72 -3.97
C ALA A 524 -48.13 -17.00 -3.35
N ASP A 525 -48.65 -18.18 -3.72
CA ASP A 525 -48.07 -19.44 -3.27
C ASP A 525 -46.81 -19.80 -4.09
N VAL A 526 -45.89 -20.58 -3.51
CA VAL A 526 -44.63 -21.09 -4.11
C VAL A 526 -43.55 -20.03 -4.40
N SER A 527 -43.88 -18.84 -4.88
CA SER A 527 -42.93 -17.76 -5.13
C SER A 527 -43.61 -16.40 -4.98
N GLY A 528 -43.04 -15.52 -4.14
CA GLY A 528 -43.68 -14.27 -3.77
C GLY A 528 -43.01 -13.59 -2.59
N SER A 529 -43.82 -12.96 -1.74
CA SER A 529 -43.36 -12.17 -0.60
C SER A 529 -44.33 -12.25 0.57
N ILE A 530 -43.82 -12.24 1.81
CA ILE A 530 -44.61 -11.99 3.03
C ILE A 530 -44.17 -10.62 3.58
N THR A 531 -45.11 -9.68 3.71
CA THR A 531 -44.89 -8.41 4.43
C THR A 531 -45.38 -8.56 5.85
N SER A 532 -44.56 -8.22 6.86
CA SER A 532 -44.91 -8.30 8.28
C SER A 532 -46.09 -7.39 8.65
N ASN A 533 -46.67 -7.60 9.84
CA ASN A 533 -47.48 -6.53 10.45
C ASN A 533 -46.57 -5.33 10.79
N VAL A 534 -47.19 -4.18 11.09
CA VAL A 534 -46.47 -3.00 11.57
C VAL A 534 -45.77 -3.30 12.90
N VAL A 535 -44.46 -3.01 12.97
CA VAL A 535 -43.62 -3.12 14.15
C VAL A 535 -42.89 -1.79 14.41
N SER A 536 -42.52 -1.56 15.67
CA SER A 536 -41.68 -0.42 16.10
C SER A 536 -40.19 -0.77 16.24
N SER A 537 -39.83 -2.03 15.95
CA SER A 537 -38.46 -2.55 16.03
C SER A 537 -38.39 -3.88 15.28
N PHE A 538 -37.29 -4.13 14.58
CA PHE A 538 -36.98 -5.47 14.07
C PHE A 538 -36.05 -6.21 15.04
N GLY A 539 -36.18 -7.54 15.09
CA GLY A 539 -35.25 -8.40 15.81
C GLY A 539 -33.97 -8.64 15.02
N GLY A 540 -32.89 -9.03 15.71
CA GLY A 540 -31.58 -9.25 15.09
C GLY A 540 -31.56 -10.33 13.99
N ILE A 541 -32.51 -11.27 14.04
CA ILE A 541 -32.76 -12.30 13.01
C ILE A 541 -34.22 -12.22 12.56
N LEU A 542 -34.47 -12.38 11.25
CA LEU A 542 -35.77 -12.50 10.62
C LEU A 542 -35.86 -13.82 9.82
N ALA A 543 -37.01 -14.48 9.85
CA ALA A 543 -37.29 -15.66 9.04
C ALA A 543 -38.78 -15.75 8.68
N LEU A 544 -39.15 -16.78 7.93
CA LEU A 544 -40.55 -17.19 7.77
C LEU A 544 -40.91 -18.27 8.82
N GLY A 545 -42.16 -18.31 9.29
CA GLY A 545 -42.61 -19.32 10.25
C GLY A 545 -44.10 -19.64 10.15
N THR A 546 -44.49 -20.82 10.62
CA THR A 546 -45.86 -21.38 10.55
C THR A 546 -46.56 -21.29 11.90
N VAL A 547 -47.89 -21.12 11.93
CA VAL A 547 -48.66 -20.84 13.17
C VAL A 547 -49.33 -22.06 13.84
N SER A 548 -49.62 -21.97 15.13
CA SER A 548 -50.27 -22.99 15.98
C SER A 548 -51.58 -22.50 16.65
N SER A 549 -52.45 -23.43 17.05
CA SER A 549 -53.87 -23.15 17.39
C SER A 549 -54.24 -23.40 18.88
N ASN A 550 -54.78 -22.35 19.53
CA ASN A 550 -55.56 -22.30 20.81
C ASN A 550 -54.81 -22.24 22.17
N ILE A 551 -54.69 -21.06 22.82
CA ILE A 551 -54.13 -20.88 24.20
C ILE A 551 -54.83 -19.77 25.04
N VAL A 552 -54.72 -19.87 26.38
CA VAL A 552 -55.21 -18.95 27.43
C VAL A 552 -54.08 -18.04 27.95
N ILE A 553 -54.40 -16.80 28.35
CA ILE A 553 -53.43 -15.72 28.63
C ILE A 553 -53.43 -15.29 30.11
N ALA A 554 -52.23 -15.14 30.71
CA ALA A 554 -51.95 -14.66 32.06
C ALA A 554 -50.95 -13.47 32.05
N ALA A 555 -50.65 -12.84 33.20
CA ALA A 555 -49.75 -11.67 33.25
C ALA A 555 -48.26 -12.01 32.95
N PRO A 556 -47.48 -11.09 32.33
CA PRO A 556 -46.09 -11.35 31.98
C PRO A 556 -45.13 -11.21 33.18
N VAL A 557 -43.99 -11.90 33.12
CA VAL A 557 -42.96 -11.91 34.18
C VAL A 557 -41.70 -11.22 33.68
N VAL A 558 -41.15 -10.28 34.46
CA VAL A 558 -40.08 -9.37 34.03
C VAL A 558 -39.02 -9.22 35.14
N THR A 559 -37.76 -9.06 34.77
CA THR A 559 -36.67 -8.62 35.66
C THR A 559 -36.01 -7.33 35.14
N THR A 560 -35.36 -6.56 36.02
CA THR A 560 -34.68 -5.29 35.66
C THR A 560 -33.17 -5.47 35.73
N ALA A 561 -32.46 -5.08 34.68
CA ALA A 561 -31.00 -5.11 34.61
C ALA A 561 -30.37 -3.89 35.30
N ASN A 562 -29.12 -4.03 35.75
CA ASN A 562 -28.34 -2.89 36.23
C ASN A 562 -28.15 -1.85 35.12
N ILE A 563 -28.10 -0.57 35.50
CA ILE A 563 -27.72 0.52 34.59
C ILE A 563 -26.24 0.39 34.23
N ASP A 564 -25.91 0.51 32.94
CA ASP A 564 -24.52 0.47 32.49
C ASP A 564 -23.82 1.80 32.85
N THR A 565 -22.92 1.74 33.82
CA THR A 565 -22.14 2.88 34.31
C THR A 565 -21.26 3.53 33.24
N THR A 566 -20.96 2.82 32.15
CA THR A 566 -20.24 3.33 30.98
C THR A 566 -21.15 3.96 29.92
N THR A 567 -22.43 4.16 30.24
CA THR A 567 -23.43 4.84 29.38
C THR A 567 -24.17 5.99 30.06
N ILE A 568 -23.99 6.16 31.38
CA ILE A 568 -24.61 7.24 32.14
C ILE A 568 -24.07 8.58 31.65
N SER A 569 -24.98 9.44 31.19
CA SER A 569 -24.75 10.81 30.73
C SER A 569 -25.54 11.80 31.60
N THR A 570 -25.64 13.07 31.20
CA THR A 570 -26.39 14.10 31.94
C THR A 570 -27.90 13.95 31.80
N THR A 571 -28.36 13.61 30.59
CA THR A 571 -29.78 13.53 30.23
C THR A 571 -30.21 12.13 29.80
N THR A 572 -29.27 11.18 29.69
CA THR A 572 -29.51 9.81 29.26
C THR A 572 -28.73 8.77 30.07
N ALA A 573 -29.19 7.52 30.06
CA ALA A 573 -28.45 6.35 30.54
C ALA A 573 -29.03 5.08 29.89
N ASN A 574 -28.23 4.03 29.69
CA ASN A 574 -28.75 2.76 29.21
C ASN A 574 -28.99 1.79 30.37
N GLY A 575 -30.20 1.25 30.43
CA GLY A 575 -30.57 0.12 31.26
C GLY A 575 -31.16 -1.01 30.43
N GLY A 576 -31.81 -1.95 31.09
CA GLY A 576 -32.62 -2.96 30.40
C GLY A 576 -33.55 -3.72 31.34
N GLY A 577 -34.30 -4.63 30.75
CA GLY A 577 -35.06 -5.65 31.48
C GLY A 577 -35.07 -6.96 30.70
N ASN A 578 -35.57 -8.03 31.31
CA ASN A 578 -35.79 -9.31 30.63
C ASN A 578 -37.20 -9.82 30.92
N ILE A 579 -38.01 -9.97 29.88
CA ILE A 579 -39.37 -10.55 29.96
C ILE A 579 -39.23 -12.05 29.80
N ILE A 580 -39.07 -12.74 30.94
CA ILE A 580 -38.82 -14.19 31.01
C ILE A 580 -40.08 -15.05 30.78
N ASN A 581 -41.26 -14.44 30.67
CA ASN A 581 -42.51 -15.12 30.29
C ASN A 581 -43.56 -14.07 29.82
N ASP A 582 -44.26 -14.32 28.70
CA ASP A 582 -45.36 -13.47 28.22
C ASP A 582 -46.75 -13.86 28.76
N GLY A 583 -46.83 -14.88 29.60
CA GLY A 583 -48.08 -15.43 30.11
C GLY A 583 -48.96 -16.08 29.04
N GLY A 584 -48.43 -16.39 27.85
CA GLY A 584 -49.16 -17.03 26.75
C GLY A 584 -49.95 -16.09 25.84
N GLY A 585 -49.79 -14.77 25.98
CA GLY A 585 -50.46 -13.78 25.15
C GLY A 585 -49.57 -12.63 24.73
N ALA A 586 -49.78 -12.13 23.51
CA ALA A 586 -48.91 -11.13 22.89
C ALA A 586 -48.72 -9.90 23.80
N ILE A 587 -47.45 -9.62 24.12
CA ILE A 587 -47.04 -8.39 24.80
C ILE A 587 -47.45 -7.18 23.93
N THR A 588 -48.30 -6.31 24.48
CA THR A 588 -48.85 -5.10 23.86
C THR A 588 -48.14 -3.81 24.23
N ALA A 589 -47.25 -3.85 25.23
CA ALA A 589 -46.26 -2.81 25.53
C ALA A 589 -45.14 -3.36 26.43
N ARG A 590 -43.90 -2.90 26.28
CA ARG A 590 -42.81 -3.10 27.26
C ARG A 590 -41.93 -1.87 27.38
N GLY A 591 -41.10 -1.82 28.42
CA GLY A 591 -40.08 -0.79 28.57
C GLY A 591 -39.55 -0.70 29.99
N ILE A 592 -38.83 0.38 30.29
CA ILE A 592 -38.45 0.76 31.64
C ILE A 592 -39.28 1.96 32.07
N CYS A 593 -39.69 1.97 33.34
CA CYS A 593 -40.23 3.13 34.04
C CYS A 593 -39.25 3.61 35.12
N TRP A 594 -39.17 4.92 35.32
CA TRP A 594 -38.31 5.56 36.31
C TRP A 594 -38.96 6.78 36.96
N ASN A 595 -38.58 7.05 38.20
CA ASN A 595 -38.92 8.27 38.93
C ASN A 595 -37.81 8.60 39.95
N THR A 596 -37.97 9.68 40.70
CA THR A 596 -37.03 10.12 41.75
C THR A 596 -37.51 9.75 43.17
N THR A 597 -38.65 9.08 43.28
CA THR A 597 -39.39 8.85 44.54
C THR A 597 -39.45 7.39 44.99
N GLY A 598 -39.14 6.44 44.11
CA GLY A 598 -39.21 4.99 44.35
C GLY A 598 -40.44 4.32 43.72
N THR A 599 -40.34 3.01 43.56
CA THR A 599 -41.37 2.11 43.01
C THR A 599 -42.03 2.59 41.70
N PRO A 600 -41.26 2.95 40.65
CA PRO A 600 -41.83 3.45 39.41
C PRO A 600 -42.77 2.44 38.72
N THR A 601 -43.69 2.99 37.94
CA THR A 601 -44.79 2.30 37.27
C THR A 601 -45.00 2.85 35.85
N MET A 602 -45.95 2.26 35.11
CA MET A 602 -46.41 2.76 33.81
C MET A 602 -47.01 4.18 33.81
N SER A 603 -47.25 4.78 34.98
CA SER A 603 -47.74 6.16 35.11
C SER A 603 -46.62 7.20 35.27
N ASP A 604 -45.40 6.75 35.56
CA ASP A 604 -44.21 7.60 35.71
C ASP A 604 -43.53 7.88 34.35
N SER A 605 -42.35 8.51 34.36
CA SER A 605 -41.50 8.59 33.17
C SER A 605 -41.13 7.18 32.71
N LYS A 606 -41.23 6.91 31.40
CA LYS A 606 -41.00 5.58 30.85
C LYS A 606 -40.50 5.61 29.41
N THR A 607 -39.76 4.58 29.03
CA THR A 607 -39.55 4.21 27.62
C THR A 607 -40.72 3.36 27.15
N SER A 608 -40.86 3.21 25.83
CA SER A 608 -41.83 2.32 25.19
C SER A 608 -41.07 1.47 24.18
N ASP A 609 -40.41 0.43 24.67
CA ASP A 609 -39.44 -0.39 23.93
C ASP A 609 -40.12 -1.50 23.10
N GLY A 610 -41.28 -1.17 22.55
CA GLY A 610 -42.09 -1.98 21.65
C GLY A 610 -42.88 -3.10 22.34
N ASN A 611 -42.94 -4.24 21.63
CA ASN A 611 -43.76 -5.42 21.94
C ASN A 611 -42.90 -6.68 21.84
N GLY A 612 -43.17 -7.69 22.66
CA GLY A 612 -42.50 -9.02 22.62
C GLY A 612 -41.82 -9.42 23.92
N THR A 613 -41.40 -10.68 24.01
CA THR A 613 -40.63 -11.29 25.12
C THR A 613 -39.16 -10.86 25.15
N GLY A 614 -38.44 -11.32 26.17
CA GLY A 614 -36.98 -11.32 26.16
C GLY A 614 -36.28 -10.11 26.78
N VAL A 615 -34.95 -10.13 26.72
CA VAL A 615 -34.04 -9.05 27.08
C VAL A 615 -34.28 -7.87 26.14
N PHE A 616 -34.51 -6.70 26.73
CA PHE A 616 -34.58 -5.43 26.02
C PHE A 616 -33.67 -4.41 26.71
N LEU A 617 -33.00 -3.59 25.91
CA LEU A 617 -32.26 -2.43 26.39
C LEU A 617 -33.15 -1.19 26.25
N SER A 618 -33.03 -0.28 27.20
CA SER A 618 -33.80 0.96 27.24
C SER A 618 -32.84 2.13 27.39
N ALA A 619 -32.90 3.08 26.45
CA ALA A 619 -32.23 4.36 26.58
C ALA A 619 -33.14 5.30 27.37
N LEU A 620 -32.90 5.40 28.68
CA LEU A 620 -33.55 6.41 29.51
C LEU A 620 -33.15 7.79 28.99
N SER A 621 -34.10 8.72 28.92
CA SER A 621 -33.90 10.06 28.38
C SER A 621 -34.74 11.09 29.12
N GLY A 622 -34.44 12.38 28.96
CA GLY A 622 -35.08 13.44 29.76
C GLY A 622 -34.68 13.38 31.24
N LEU A 623 -33.56 12.74 31.56
CA LEU A 623 -33.01 12.77 32.91
C LEU A 623 -32.60 14.20 33.26
N THR A 624 -32.83 14.60 34.50
CA THR A 624 -32.27 15.84 35.05
C THR A 624 -30.83 15.58 35.45
N THR A 625 -29.95 16.55 35.21
CA THR A 625 -28.52 16.45 35.53
C THR A 625 -28.28 16.19 37.03
N GLY A 626 -27.28 15.39 37.39
CA GLY A 626 -26.88 15.10 38.77
C GLY A 626 -27.98 14.50 39.68
N THR A 627 -29.00 13.85 39.11
CA THR A 627 -30.23 13.45 39.81
C THR A 627 -30.28 11.94 40.01
N LYS A 628 -30.70 11.52 41.22
CA LYS A 628 -30.88 10.11 41.59
C LYS A 628 -32.22 9.57 41.07
N TYR A 629 -32.18 8.42 40.41
CA TYR A 629 -33.34 7.76 39.81
C TYR A 629 -33.49 6.32 40.31
N PHE A 630 -34.75 5.92 40.51
CA PHE A 630 -35.20 4.54 40.73
C PHE A 630 -35.79 4.02 39.43
N VAL A 631 -35.54 2.75 39.10
CA VAL A 631 -35.72 2.19 37.76
C VAL A 631 -36.32 0.79 37.83
N ARG A 632 -37.35 0.50 37.03
CA ARG A 632 -37.97 -0.83 36.91
C ARG A 632 -38.38 -1.15 35.47
N ALA A 633 -38.10 -2.36 35.02
CA ALA A 633 -38.64 -2.92 33.79
C ALA A 633 -40.15 -3.23 33.93
N TYR A 634 -40.92 -3.09 32.84
CA TYR A 634 -42.34 -3.45 32.74
C TYR A 634 -42.65 -4.20 31.43
N ALA A 635 -43.72 -4.99 31.45
CA ALA A 635 -44.35 -5.55 30.25
C ALA A 635 -45.86 -5.69 30.44
N THR A 636 -46.65 -5.52 29.39
CA THR A 636 -48.12 -5.58 29.38
C THR A 636 -48.58 -6.53 28.28
N ASN A 637 -49.62 -7.32 28.54
CA ASN A 637 -50.35 -8.08 27.53
C ASN A 637 -51.87 -7.92 27.73
N SER A 638 -52.68 -8.76 27.07
CA SER A 638 -54.14 -8.72 27.21
C SER A 638 -54.70 -9.17 28.56
N ALA A 639 -53.87 -9.69 29.48
CA ALA A 639 -54.27 -10.02 30.85
C ALA A 639 -53.89 -8.91 31.85
N ALA A 640 -52.62 -8.50 31.92
CA ALA A 640 -52.18 -7.43 32.84
C ALA A 640 -50.78 -6.88 32.50
N THR A 641 -50.28 -5.96 33.34
CA THR A 641 -48.90 -5.46 33.35
C THR A 641 -48.09 -6.09 34.49
N GLY A 642 -46.95 -6.70 34.17
CA GLY A 642 -45.93 -7.16 35.12
C GLY A 642 -44.75 -6.18 35.22
N TYR A 643 -44.04 -6.20 36.35
CA TYR A 643 -42.92 -5.31 36.65
C TYR A 643 -41.76 -6.04 37.33
N GLY A 644 -40.52 -5.66 37.00
CA GLY A 644 -39.30 -6.21 37.59
C GLY A 644 -38.91 -5.63 38.95
N ASN A 645 -37.73 -6.05 39.44
CA ASN A 645 -37.05 -5.51 40.62
C ASN A 645 -36.64 -4.05 40.43
N GLU A 646 -36.38 -3.34 41.52
CA GLU A 646 -35.90 -1.96 41.48
C GLU A 646 -34.37 -1.90 41.35
N VAL A 647 -33.89 -0.94 40.57
CA VAL A 647 -32.47 -0.60 40.37
C VAL A 647 -32.31 0.92 40.55
N VAL A 648 -31.15 1.38 41.02
CA VAL A 648 -30.91 2.79 41.36
C VAL A 648 -29.62 3.29 40.71
N PHE A 649 -29.65 4.49 40.13
CA PHE A 649 -28.48 5.19 39.61
C PHE A 649 -28.59 6.71 39.81
N THR A 650 -27.54 7.44 39.45
CA THR A 650 -27.51 8.92 39.42
C THR A 650 -26.95 9.36 38.07
N SER A 651 -27.60 10.30 37.40
CA SER A 651 -27.09 10.90 36.14
C SER A 651 -25.82 11.72 36.37
N LEU A 652 -25.02 11.96 35.33
CA LEU A 652 -23.88 12.88 35.42
C LEU A 652 -24.36 14.31 35.68
N SER A 653 -23.55 15.11 36.36
CA SER A 653 -23.83 16.54 36.61
C SER A 653 -23.41 17.46 35.44
N ALA A 654 -22.53 16.99 34.55
CA ALA A 654 -22.09 17.66 33.32
C ALA A 654 -21.57 16.63 32.30
N LEU A 655 -21.49 17.03 31.02
CA LEU A 655 -20.69 16.30 30.01
C LEU A 655 -19.23 16.73 30.14
N ASP A 656 -18.31 15.83 29.80
CA ASP A 656 -16.87 16.10 29.86
C ASP A 656 -16.11 15.48 28.67
N VAL A 657 -14.84 15.84 28.53
CA VAL A 657 -13.89 15.14 27.67
C VAL A 657 -13.46 13.80 28.32
N PRO A 658 -12.85 12.85 27.59
CA PRO A 658 -12.40 11.61 28.20
C PRO A 658 -11.31 11.84 29.26
N SER A 659 -11.32 11.07 30.34
CA SER A 659 -10.22 11.09 31.31
C SER A 659 -9.17 10.06 30.92
N VAL A 660 -7.94 10.54 30.72
CA VAL A 660 -6.80 9.78 30.22
C VAL A 660 -5.63 9.92 31.19
N SER A 661 -4.77 8.91 31.29
CA SER A 661 -3.46 9.02 31.95
C SER A 661 -2.35 8.62 30.98
N THR A 662 -1.19 9.29 31.07
CA THR A 662 -0.03 9.04 30.21
C THR A 662 0.95 8.12 30.91
N THR A 663 1.35 7.02 30.27
CA THR A 663 2.36 6.10 30.83
C THR A 663 3.76 6.69 30.72
N THR A 664 4.66 6.29 31.61
CA THR A 664 6.08 6.67 31.57
C THR A 664 6.71 6.32 30.21
N VAL A 665 7.48 7.25 29.65
CA VAL A 665 8.23 7.02 28.41
C VAL A 665 9.44 6.12 28.69
N SER A 666 9.71 5.19 27.77
CA SER A 666 10.80 4.20 27.86
C SER A 666 11.51 4.06 26.50
N ASN A 667 12.60 3.26 26.45
CA ASN A 667 13.35 2.94 25.23
C ASN A 667 13.77 4.18 24.41
N ILE A 668 14.21 5.24 25.10
CA ILE A 668 14.59 6.52 24.50
C ILE A 668 15.92 6.36 23.76
N SER A 669 15.91 6.59 22.45
CA SER A 669 17.09 6.72 21.59
C SER A 669 17.27 8.18 21.17
N GLY A 670 18.21 8.44 20.25
CA GLY A 670 18.35 9.77 19.64
C GLY A 670 17.17 10.21 18.76
N THR A 671 16.41 9.25 18.21
CA THR A 671 15.39 9.50 17.17
C THR A 671 14.02 8.87 17.44
N THR A 672 13.93 7.99 18.45
CA THR A 672 12.72 7.23 18.81
C THR A 672 12.56 7.08 20.32
N ALA A 673 11.34 6.75 20.77
CA ALA A 673 11.03 6.32 22.14
C ALA A 673 9.78 5.42 22.16
N SER A 674 9.35 4.96 23.32
CA SER A 674 8.09 4.22 23.52
C SER A 674 7.26 4.88 24.62
N GLY A 675 5.98 5.12 24.34
CA GLY A 675 5.01 5.72 25.27
C GLY A 675 3.67 4.99 25.25
N GLY A 676 2.62 5.63 25.75
CA GLY A 676 1.29 5.05 25.83
C GLY A 676 0.37 5.79 26.80
N GLY A 677 -0.79 5.19 27.08
CA GLY A 677 -1.75 5.74 28.01
C GLY A 677 -2.85 4.75 28.42
N ASN A 678 -3.74 5.22 29.29
CA ASN A 678 -4.97 4.52 29.68
C ASN A 678 -6.15 5.49 29.64
N VAL A 679 -7.20 5.15 28.88
CA VAL A 679 -8.46 5.89 28.85
C VAL A 679 -9.41 5.25 29.86
N TYR A 680 -9.60 5.88 31.02
CA TYR A 680 -10.33 5.28 32.16
C TYR A 680 -11.71 5.89 32.41
N ALA A 681 -12.03 7.05 31.81
CA ALA A 681 -13.39 7.56 31.73
C ALA A 681 -13.67 8.13 30.33
N TRP A 682 -14.91 8.00 29.87
CA TRP A 682 -15.34 8.31 28.51
C TRP A 682 -16.02 9.69 28.39
N GLY A 683 -16.31 10.38 29.50
CA GLY A 683 -16.84 11.76 29.51
C GLY A 683 -18.33 11.91 29.15
N GLY A 684 -19.09 10.80 29.03
CA GLY A 684 -20.52 10.84 28.72
C GLY A 684 -20.85 10.83 27.21
N THR A 685 -19.85 10.74 26.32
CA THR A 685 -20.01 10.49 24.87
C THR A 685 -18.94 9.53 24.35
N PRO A 686 -19.17 8.74 23.26
CA PRO A 686 -18.25 7.68 22.83
C PRO A 686 -16.84 8.15 22.43
N VAL A 687 -15.82 7.37 22.81
CA VAL A 687 -14.41 7.65 22.48
C VAL A 687 -14.09 7.16 21.06
N SER A 688 -13.94 8.09 20.13
CA SER A 688 -13.75 7.84 18.69
C SER A 688 -12.29 7.57 18.29
N GLY A 689 -11.31 7.99 19.10
CA GLY A 689 -9.89 7.73 18.84
C GLY A 689 -9.01 8.01 20.06
N ARG A 690 -7.84 7.37 20.12
CA ARG A 690 -6.83 7.57 21.18
C ARG A 690 -5.40 7.40 20.65
N GLY A 691 -4.43 7.94 21.38
CA GLY A 691 -3.01 7.87 21.00
C GLY A 691 -2.09 8.67 21.91
N VAL A 692 -0.88 8.95 21.44
CA VAL A 692 0.12 9.80 22.12
C VAL A 692 0.44 10.99 21.23
N CYS A 693 0.62 12.17 21.82
CA CYS A 693 1.11 13.38 21.17
C CYS A 693 2.40 13.88 21.84
N TRP A 694 3.33 14.45 21.06
CA TRP A 694 4.59 14.97 21.57
C TRP A 694 5.11 16.20 20.81
N SER A 695 5.83 17.06 21.53
CA SER A 695 6.39 18.32 21.00
C SER A 695 7.64 18.73 21.77
N THR A 696 8.44 19.66 21.23
CA THR A 696 9.58 20.24 21.96
C THR A 696 9.17 21.36 22.91
N THR A 697 7.92 21.84 22.80
CA THR A 697 7.29 22.77 23.75
C THR A 697 6.38 22.02 24.74
N PRO A 698 6.22 22.52 25.97
CA PRO A 698 5.23 21.98 26.92
C PRO A 698 3.82 21.97 26.36
N HIS A 699 2.99 21.10 26.91
CA HIS A 699 1.57 20.91 26.62
C HIS A 699 1.26 20.51 25.17
N PRO A 700 1.89 19.43 24.66
CA PRO A 700 1.61 18.92 23.31
C PRO A 700 0.13 18.57 23.14
N THR A 701 -0.34 18.75 21.91
CA THR A 701 -1.72 18.56 21.47
C THR A 701 -1.76 17.63 20.26
N ILE A 702 -2.95 17.25 19.78
CA ILE A 702 -3.05 16.46 18.55
C ILE A 702 -2.67 17.22 17.26
N SER A 703 -2.34 18.51 17.36
CA SER A 703 -1.80 19.31 16.24
C SER A 703 -0.28 19.24 16.14
N ASP A 704 0.40 18.67 17.15
CA ASP A 704 1.82 18.32 17.14
C ASP A 704 2.03 16.93 16.50
N GLU A 705 3.20 16.31 16.69
CA GLU A 705 3.43 14.93 16.27
C GLU A 705 2.56 13.95 17.09
N THR A 706 1.95 12.97 16.42
CA THR A 706 0.99 12.05 17.05
C THR A 706 1.08 10.60 16.57
N THR A 707 0.56 9.68 17.39
CA THR A 707 0.21 8.30 17.03
C THR A 707 -1.30 8.09 17.08
N ALA A 708 -1.82 7.17 16.26
CA ALA A 708 -3.15 6.59 16.44
C ALA A 708 -3.01 5.19 17.07
N SER A 709 -3.84 4.87 18.06
CA SER A 709 -3.78 3.60 18.82
C SER A 709 -5.17 3.04 19.12
N GLY A 710 -6.05 3.14 18.12
CA GLY A 710 -7.43 2.62 18.15
C GLY A 710 -8.43 3.60 18.75
N SER A 711 -9.53 3.06 19.26
CA SER A 711 -10.66 3.78 19.88
C SER A 711 -11.08 3.09 21.19
N GLY A 712 -12.08 3.63 21.89
CA GLY A 712 -12.59 3.07 23.13
C GLY A 712 -11.68 3.19 24.35
N ILE A 713 -12.12 2.62 25.47
CA ILE A 713 -11.46 2.70 26.79
C ILE A 713 -10.33 1.66 26.96
N GLY A 714 -9.51 1.82 28.01
CA GLY A 714 -8.43 0.90 28.38
C GLY A 714 -7.02 1.36 28.00
N THR A 715 -6.05 0.49 28.27
CA THR A 715 -4.62 0.72 28.09
C THR A 715 -4.17 0.55 26.63
N PHE A 716 -3.15 1.33 26.23
CA PHE A 716 -2.47 1.20 24.94
C PHE A 716 -1.01 1.66 25.02
N THR A 717 -0.18 1.15 24.12
CA THR A 717 1.21 1.57 23.92
C THR A 717 1.40 2.16 22.52
N SER A 718 2.39 3.02 22.34
CA SER A 718 2.71 3.65 21.06
C SER A 718 4.22 3.83 20.89
N ALA A 719 4.72 3.60 19.68
CA ALA A 719 6.07 3.98 19.31
C ALA A 719 6.13 5.47 18.94
N ILE A 720 7.08 6.19 19.53
CA ILE A 720 7.36 7.61 19.31
C ILE A 720 8.57 7.70 18.37
N GLY A 721 8.54 8.64 17.42
CA GLY A 721 9.59 8.80 16.41
C GLY A 721 9.75 10.23 15.93
N GLY A 722 10.67 10.44 14.99
CA GLY A 722 10.99 11.78 14.47
C GLY A 722 11.69 12.68 15.50
N LEU A 723 12.26 12.09 16.56
CA LEU A 723 12.99 12.84 17.57
C LEU A 723 14.34 13.30 17.01
N LYS A 724 14.86 14.40 17.57
CA LYS A 724 16.20 14.91 17.29
C LYS A 724 17.12 14.62 18.46
N TYR A 725 18.41 14.42 18.21
CA TYR A 725 19.44 14.27 19.25
C TYR A 725 19.50 15.49 20.19
N GLY A 726 19.88 15.27 21.44
CA GLY A 726 20.10 16.30 22.47
C GLY A 726 18.88 17.19 22.75
N THR A 727 17.68 16.71 22.46
CA THR A 727 16.44 17.49 22.46
C THR A 727 15.47 16.96 23.51
N THR A 728 14.91 17.86 24.31
CA THR A 728 13.83 17.53 25.25
C THR A 728 12.48 17.63 24.56
N TYR A 729 11.65 16.61 24.77
CA TYR A 729 10.27 16.54 24.30
C TYR A 729 9.32 16.35 25.48
N PHE A 730 8.14 16.94 25.37
CA PHE A 730 6.99 16.73 26.24
C PHE A 730 6.01 15.79 25.54
N VAL A 731 5.36 14.91 26.29
CA VAL A 731 4.57 13.79 25.78
C VAL A 731 3.28 13.66 26.60
N ARG A 732 2.15 13.49 25.92
CA ARG A 732 0.83 13.28 26.53
C ARG A 732 0.04 12.22 25.78
N ALA A 733 -0.62 11.33 26.51
CA ALA A 733 -1.68 10.50 25.95
C ALA A 733 -2.92 11.35 25.66
N TYR A 734 -3.69 11.02 24.62
CA TYR A 734 -4.93 11.69 24.28
C TYR A 734 -6.04 10.70 23.95
N ALA A 735 -7.30 11.14 24.12
CA ALA A 735 -8.48 10.46 23.62
C ALA A 735 -9.57 11.48 23.22
N VAL A 736 -10.33 11.17 22.17
CA VAL A 736 -11.30 12.09 21.56
C VAL A 736 -12.72 11.55 21.76
N ASN A 737 -13.65 12.40 22.21
CA ASN A 737 -15.09 12.13 22.18
C ASN A 737 -15.84 13.32 21.52
N ALA A 738 -17.17 13.36 21.61
CA ALA A 738 -17.97 14.43 21.01
C ALA A 738 -17.92 15.76 21.79
N THR A 739 -17.55 15.74 23.08
CA THR A 739 -17.32 16.94 23.90
C THR A 739 -15.98 17.60 23.55
N GLY A 740 -14.97 16.81 23.19
CA GLY A 740 -13.65 17.30 22.82
C GLY A 740 -12.53 16.29 23.04
N ILE A 741 -11.33 16.79 23.32
CA ILE A 741 -10.12 15.97 23.49
C ILE A 741 -9.70 15.97 24.95
N GLY A 742 -9.68 14.78 25.53
CA GLY A 742 -9.10 14.50 26.82
C GLY A 742 -7.61 14.23 26.67
N TYR A 743 -6.79 14.89 27.49
CA TYR A 743 -5.34 14.69 27.50
C TYR A 743 -4.89 14.25 28.90
N GLY A 744 -4.03 13.24 28.94
CA GLY A 744 -3.42 12.79 30.19
C GLY A 744 -2.32 13.73 30.69
N ASP A 745 -1.76 13.35 31.84
CA ASP A 745 -0.64 14.04 32.46
C ASP A 745 0.54 14.20 31.50
N GLU A 746 1.28 15.29 31.62
CA GLU A 746 2.50 15.48 30.87
C GLU A 746 3.66 14.64 31.43
N LYS A 747 4.43 14.04 30.52
CA LYS A 747 5.74 13.42 30.80
C LYS A 747 6.77 14.09 29.91
N SER A 748 8.01 14.19 30.37
CA SER A 748 9.13 14.64 29.55
C SER A 748 10.09 13.48 29.25
N LEU A 749 10.73 13.55 28.09
CA LEU A 749 11.90 12.76 27.72
C LEU A 749 13.00 13.70 27.22
N SER A 750 14.26 13.35 27.42
CA SER A 750 15.37 14.01 26.74
C SER A 750 16.14 12.96 25.94
N THR A 751 16.30 13.20 24.64
CA THR A 751 17.14 12.32 23.82
C THR A 751 18.62 12.57 24.13
N PRO A 752 19.48 11.53 24.05
CA PRO A 752 20.92 11.71 24.18
C PRO A 752 21.47 12.65 23.10
N ALA A 753 22.52 13.41 23.43
CA ALA A 753 23.25 14.21 22.45
C ALA A 753 23.94 13.32 21.39
N ALA A 754 24.13 13.85 20.19
CA ALA A 754 24.86 13.16 19.13
C ALA A 754 26.33 13.02 19.52
N GLN A 755 26.86 11.80 19.42
CA GLN A 755 28.27 11.47 19.59
C GLN A 755 28.94 11.46 18.20
N PRO A 756 30.26 11.71 18.11
CA PRO A 756 30.98 11.63 16.84
C PRO A 756 30.95 10.20 16.30
N ASP A 757 31.11 10.03 14.99
CA ASP A 757 31.35 8.71 14.40
C ASP A 757 32.73 8.17 14.84
N SER A 758 32.85 6.84 14.88
CA SER A 758 34.01 6.15 15.45
C SER A 758 34.34 4.90 14.63
N SER A 759 35.57 4.81 14.14
CA SER A 759 36.04 3.66 13.34
C SER A 759 37.04 2.81 14.11
N ARG A 760 36.96 1.48 13.96
CA ARG A 760 37.89 0.50 14.52
C ARG A 760 38.28 -0.54 13.48
N VAL A 761 39.52 -1.00 13.52
CA VAL A 761 40.05 -2.04 12.62
C VAL A 761 40.21 -3.36 13.37
N VAL A 762 39.75 -4.45 12.78
CA VAL A 762 40.00 -5.82 13.24
C VAL A 762 40.98 -6.50 12.29
N ALA A 763 42.06 -7.08 12.81
CA ALA A 763 43.02 -7.84 12.01
C ALA A 763 43.68 -8.96 12.84
N GLN A 764 43.54 -10.22 12.40
CA GLN A 764 44.03 -11.40 13.14
C GLN A 764 45.55 -11.40 13.37
N ASN A 765 46.31 -10.70 12.52
CA ASN A 765 47.76 -10.53 12.62
C ASN A 765 48.22 -9.46 13.65
N GLY A 766 47.28 -8.82 14.35
CA GLY A 766 47.58 -7.78 15.35
C GLY A 766 47.86 -6.38 14.79
N THR A 767 47.61 -6.12 13.50
CA THR A 767 47.80 -4.78 12.89
C THR A 767 46.56 -3.87 12.98
N GLY A 768 45.50 -4.30 13.66
CA GLY A 768 44.29 -3.50 13.93
C GLY A 768 44.14 -3.18 15.41
N ASP A 769 43.10 -2.44 15.77
CA ASP A 769 42.71 -2.17 17.17
C ASP A 769 42.35 -3.45 17.94
N TYR A 770 41.83 -4.46 17.23
CA TYR A 770 41.44 -5.75 17.79
C TYR A 770 41.91 -6.91 16.90
N THR A 771 42.13 -8.08 17.51
CA THR A 771 42.41 -9.34 16.80
C THR A 771 41.17 -10.18 16.53
N THR A 772 40.05 -9.87 17.19
CA THR A 772 38.76 -10.57 17.07
C THR A 772 37.59 -9.60 16.93
N ILE A 773 36.53 -10.02 16.24
CA ILE A 773 35.35 -9.21 15.95
C ILE A 773 34.47 -9.06 17.21
N GLN A 774 34.36 -10.11 18.04
CA GLN A 774 33.60 -9.98 19.30
C GLN A 774 34.25 -8.98 20.27
N ALA A 775 35.58 -8.81 20.26
CA ALA A 775 36.23 -7.77 21.05
C ALA A 775 35.81 -6.37 20.58
N ALA A 776 35.70 -6.15 19.27
CA ALA A 776 35.20 -4.90 18.70
C ALA A 776 33.71 -4.67 19.04
N PHE A 777 32.85 -5.69 18.96
CA PHE A 777 31.44 -5.62 19.41
C PHE A 777 31.33 -5.33 20.92
N ASN A 778 32.19 -5.92 21.74
CA ASN A 778 32.24 -5.66 23.18
C ASN A 778 32.63 -4.21 23.48
N ALA A 779 33.50 -3.60 22.66
CA ALA A 779 33.96 -2.22 22.81
C ALA A 779 32.94 -1.13 22.38
N VAL A 780 31.93 -1.46 21.56
CA VAL A 780 30.85 -0.52 21.21
C VAL A 780 30.16 -0.01 22.50
N PRO A 781 30.07 1.31 22.74
CA PRO A 781 29.39 1.85 23.92
C PRO A 781 27.89 1.52 23.93
N ALA A 782 27.32 1.36 25.12
CA ALA A 782 25.86 1.19 25.24
C ALA A 782 25.14 2.48 24.84
N ASN A 783 24.08 2.34 24.04
CA ASN A 783 23.25 3.41 23.48
C ASN A 783 24.04 4.48 22.70
N TYR A 784 25.10 4.06 21.99
CA TYR A 784 25.93 4.98 21.22
C TYR A 784 25.12 5.69 20.13
N THR A 785 25.24 7.01 20.07
CA THR A 785 24.45 7.87 19.17
C THR A 785 25.15 8.25 17.87
N GLY A 786 26.47 8.07 17.81
CA GLY A 786 27.24 8.14 16.56
C GLY A 786 27.24 6.78 15.84
N THR A 787 27.78 6.75 14.63
CA THR A 787 28.07 5.52 13.90
C THR A 787 29.32 4.85 14.48
N TRP A 788 29.25 3.55 14.77
CA TRP A 788 30.42 2.77 15.15
C TRP A 788 30.80 1.78 14.04
N THR A 789 31.79 2.14 13.24
CA THR A 789 32.29 1.35 12.11
C THR A 789 33.39 0.39 12.55
N ILE A 790 33.25 -0.89 12.21
CA ILE A 790 34.20 -1.96 12.47
C ILE A 790 34.65 -2.50 11.11
N PHE A 791 35.84 -2.11 10.69
CA PHE A 791 36.47 -2.58 9.45
C PHE A 791 37.28 -3.85 9.73
N VAL A 792 36.96 -4.95 9.06
CA VAL A 792 37.52 -6.27 9.30
C VAL A 792 38.45 -6.64 8.14
N LYS A 793 39.75 -6.71 8.40
CA LYS A 793 40.75 -7.14 7.41
C LYS A 793 40.51 -8.58 6.98
N LYS A 794 40.94 -8.92 5.75
CA LYS A 794 40.85 -10.29 5.20
C LYS A 794 41.37 -11.33 6.19
N GLY A 795 40.61 -12.40 6.37
CA GLY A 795 40.85 -13.42 7.39
C GLY A 795 39.69 -14.39 7.54
N SER A 796 39.96 -15.49 8.24
CA SER A 796 38.96 -16.51 8.59
C SER A 796 38.77 -16.48 10.10
N TYR A 797 37.70 -15.82 10.53
CA TYR A 797 37.38 -15.53 11.92
C TYR A 797 36.49 -16.65 12.46
N ASN A 798 37.11 -17.62 13.14
CA ASN A 798 36.38 -18.64 13.88
C ASN A 798 35.84 -18.03 15.19
N GLU A 799 34.63 -17.48 15.14
CA GLU A 799 34.04 -16.70 16.22
C GLU A 799 32.52 -16.90 16.29
N ARG A 800 31.98 -16.93 17.51
CA ARG A 800 30.55 -16.69 17.75
C ARG A 800 30.34 -15.25 18.16
N LEU A 801 29.45 -14.55 17.48
CA LEU A 801 29.23 -13.13 17.65
C LEU A 801 27.84 -12.82 18.23
N LEU A 802 27.80 -11.89 19.18
CA LEU A 802 26.58 -11.26 19.69
C LEU A 802 26.78 -9.74 19.72
N LEU A 803 25.91 -9.02 19.03
CA LEU A 803 25.73 -7.58 19.18
C LEU A 803 24.40 -7.31 19.93
N PRO A 804 24.44 -6.99 21.24
CA PRO A 804 23.24 -6.82 22.05
C PRO A 804 22.37 -5.62 21.63
N SER A 805 21.07 -5.67 21.96
CA SER A 805 20.08 -4.66 21.56
C SER A 805 20.37 -3.23 22.03
N ASN A 806 21.13 -3.07 23.11
CA ASN A 806 21.56 -1.77 23.63
C ASN A 806 22.80 -1.20 22.91
N LYS A 807 23.20 -1.75 21.75
CA LYS A 807 24.37 -1.30 20.97
C LYS A 807 24.02 -0.94 19.51
N PRO A 808 23.17 0.09 19.29
CA PRO A 808 22.72 0.48 17.96
C PRO A 808 23.81 1.16 17.12
N ASN A 809 23.50 1.48 15.87
CA ASN A 809 24.32 2.29 14.95
C ASN A 809 25.69 1.67 14.58
N VAL A 810 25.78 0.34 14.52
CA VAL A 810 27.03 -0.38 14.19
C VAL A 810 27.10 -0.71 12.70
N ARG A 811 28.24 -0.38 12.06
CA ARG A 811 28.59 -0.84 10.71
C ARG A 811 29.69 -1.90 10.80
N LEU A 812 29.49 -3.07 10.22
CA LEU A 812 30.48 -4.15 10.11
C LEU A 812 30.91 -4.31 8.64
N VAL A 813 32.13 -3.91 8.31
CA VAL A 813 32.60 -3.80 6.92
C VAL A 813 33.77 -4.74 6.73
N GLY A 814 33.65 -5.75 5.88
CA GLY A 814 34.78 -6.57 5.49
C GLY A 814 35.67 -5.89 4.45
N GLU A 815 36.96 -6.22 4.43
CA GLU A 815 37.90 -5.75 3.41
C GLU A 815 37.64 -6.41 2.04
N HIS A 816 36.93 -7.55 2.02
CA HIS A 816 36.54 -8.27 0.80
C HIS A 816 35.52 -9.37 1.12
N THR A 817 34.40 -9.40 0.40
CA THR A 817 33.27 -10.32 0.59
C THR A 817 33.68 -11.77 0.82
N GLU A 818 34.46 -12.35 -0.09
CA GLU A 818 34.80 -13.78 -0.07
C GLU A 818 36.03 -14.13 0.79
N GLN A 819 36.78 -13.13 1.24
CA GLN A 819 38.07 -13.32 1.94
C GLN A 819 38.02 -12.81 3.38
N THR A 820 36.87 -12.27 3.81
CA THR A 820 36.57 -11.87 5.18
C THR A 820 35.41 -12.74 5.64
N VAL A 821 35.74 -13.86 6.29
CA VAL A 821 34.78 -14.93 6.59
C VAL A 821 34.62 -15.10 8.08
N ILE A 822 33.43 -14.85 8.61
CA ILE A 822 33.03 -15.16 9.97
C ILE A 822 32.39 -16.55 9.94
N TRP A 823 32.91 -17.49 10.73
CA TRP A 823 32.36 -18.83 10.79
C TRP A 823 32.44 -19.46 12.17
N TYR A 824 31.53 -20.40 12.44
CA TYR A 824 31.63 -21.31 13.57
C TYR A 824 30.78 -22.55 13.30
N ASP A 825 31.27 -23.75 13.65
CA ASP A 825 30.51 -25.00 13.51
C ASP A 825 29.60 -25.20 14.72
N ILE A 826 28.30 -24.97 14.56
CA ILE A 826 27.32 -25.12 15.64
C ILE A 826 25.90 -25.42 15.10
N TYR A 827 25.16 -26.23 15.83
CA TYR A 827 23.79 -26.61 15.51
C TYR A 827 22.88 -26.54 16.76
N ALA A 828 21.58 -26.67 16.55
CA ALA A 828 20.59 -26.69 17.62
C ALA A 828 20.76 -27.91 18.53
N GLY A 829 20.94 -27.67 19.83
CA GLY A 829 21.12 -28.70 20.86
C GLY A 829 20.05 -28.59 21.94
N GLY A 830 19.35 -29.69 22.25
CA GLY A 830 18.35 -29.71 23.32
C GLY A 830 17.14 -28.77 23.11
N GLY A 831 16.86 -28.36 21.88
CA GLY A 831 15.77 -27.43 21.54
C GLY A 831 16.13 -25.94 21.64
N LEU A 832 17.38 -25.60 21.97
CA LEU A 832 17.87 -24.22 21.98
C LEU A 832 18.44 -23.82 20.61
N ARG A 833 18.13 -22.60 20.15
CA ARG A 833 18.68 -22.01 18.93
C ARG A 833 20.09 -21.49 19.20
N ASN A 834 21.01 -21.75 18.26
CA ASN A 834 22.43 -21.42 18.37
C ASN A 834 22.94 -20.79 17.07
N PRO A 835 22.86 -19.46 16.89
CA PRO A 835 23.50 -18.78 15.77
C PRO A 835 25.03 -18.68 15.92
N VAL A 836 25.71 -18.61 14.76
CA VAL A 836 27.10 -18.13 14.65
C VAL A 836 27.16 -16.64 14.92
N VAL A 837 26.31 -15.83 14.26
CA VAL A 837 26.18 -14.39 14.49
C VAL A 837 24.76 -14.02 14.89
N GLN A 838 24.60 -13.31 16.01
CA GLN A 838 23.33 -12.77 16.48
C GLN A 838 23.40 -11.24 16.57
N ILE A 839 22.49 -10.56 15.87
CA ILE A 839 22.37 -9.09 15.86
C ILE A 839 21.03 -8.70 16.49
N ASP A 840 21.07 -8.34 17.77
CA ASP A 840 19.90 -7.83 18.49
C ASP A 840 19.76 -6.31 18.39
N ALA A 841 20.82 -5.61 17.99
CA ALA A 841 20.84 -4.17 17.77
C ALA A 841 19.97 -3.74 16.57
N SER A 842 19.32 -2.59 16.73
CA SER A 842 18.74 -1.84 15.60
C SER A 842 19.78 -0.94 14.94
N ASP A 843 19.51 -0.46 13.72
CA ASP A 843 20.43 0.41 12.97
C ASP A 843 21.79 -0.25 12.69
N PHE A 844 21.80 -1.57 12.45
CA PHE A 844 22.98 -2.33 12.07
C PHE A 844 23.14 -2.39 10.56
N THR A 845 24.36 -2.25 10.05
CA THR A 845 24.69 -2.49 8.64
C THR A 845 25.89 -3.41 8.51
N ALA A 846 25.83 -4.43 7.64
CA ALA A 846 27.01 -5.17 7.22
C ALA A 846 27.30 -4.99 5.72
N MET A 847 28.59 -5.00 5.38
CA MET A 847 29.09 -4.80 4.02
C MET A 847 30.27 -5.72 3.74
N ASP A 848 30.35 -6.23 2.51
CA ASP A 848 31.56 -6.86 1.95
C ASP A 848 32.18 -7.97 2.82
N ILE A 849 31.33 -8.80 3.44
CA ILE A 849 31.71 -9.84 4.41
C ILE A 849 30.87 -11.12 4.25
N THR A 850 31.44 -12.27 4.62
CA THR A 850 30.76 -13.58 4.64
C THR A 850 30.41 -14.01 6.06
N PHE A 851 29.17 -14.45 6.26
CA PHE A 851 28.69 -15.16 7.45
C PHE A 851 28.47 -16.64 7.09
N GLN A 852 29.09 -17.56 7.83
CA GLN A 852 29.06 -18.99 7.49
C GLN A 852 28.79 -19.88 8.71
N ASN A 853 27.89 -20.85 8.55
CA ASN A 853 27.81 -22.00 9.44
C ASN A 853 28.06 -23.28 8.61
N PRO A 854 29.20 -23.97 8.78
CA PRO A 854 29.50 -25.17 8.01
C PRO A 854 28.77 -26.42 8.51
N SER A 855 28.00 -26.35 9.60
CA SER A 855 27.33 -27.52 10.18
C SER A 855 26.20 -28.06 9.31
N HIS A 856 26.16 -29.38 9.09
CA HIS A 856 25.13 -30.07 8.33
C HIS A 856 24.81 -31.47 8.90
N ASP A 857 23.76 -32.11 8.37
CA ASP A 857 23.33 -33.50 8.64
C ASP A 857 23.00 -33.89 10.10
N ILE A 858 23.02 -32.95 11.06
CA ILE A 858 22.69 -33.21 12.47
C ILE A 858 21.38 -32.52 12.88
N ALA A 859 21.33 -31.18 12.81
CA ALA A 859 20.20 -30.35 13.19
C ALA A 859 20.26 -28.97 12.51
N GLN A 860 19.33 -28.07 12.84
CA GLN A 860 19.29 -26.67 12.37
C GLN A 860 20.61 -25.94 12.68
N ALA A 861 21.15 -25.20 11.71
CA ALA A 861 22.48 -24.60 11.77
C ALA A 861 22.49 -23.14 11.27
N LEU A 862 22.21 -22.21 12.20
CA LEU A 862 22.08 -20.78 11.94
C LEU A 862 23.44 -20.12 11.66
N ALA A 863 23.61 -19.50 10.50
CA ALA A 863 24.75 -18.61 10.22
C ALA A 863 24.50 -17.20 10.76
N LEU A 864 23.26 -16.69 10.63
CA LEU A 864 22.89 -15.35 11.07
C LEU A 864 21.47 -15.31 11.65
N GLU A 865 21.32 -14.68 12.81
CA GLU A 865 20.04 -14.30 13.41
C GLU A 865 19.97 -12.77 13.60
N THR A 866 18.83 -12.16 13.27
CA THR A 866 18.55 -10.74 13.52
C THR A 866 17.27 -10.52 14.30
N ASN A 867 17.34 -9.67 15.34
CA ASN A 867 16.20 -9.30 16.19
C ASN A 867 15.87 -7.78 16.18
N GLY A 868 16.77 -6.92 15.68
CA GLY A 868 16.57 -5.47 15.60
C GLY A 868 15.67 -4.98 14.45
N ASP A 869 15.43 -3.66 14.41
CA ASP A 869 14.80 -2.96 13.28
C ASP A 869 15.86 -2.15 12.49
N ARG A 870 15.62 -1.93 11.19
CA ARG A 870 16.52 -1.19 10.28
C ARG A 870 17.90 -1.85 10.18
N VAL A 871 17.90 -3.17 9.99
CA VAL A 871 19.11 -3.98 9.80
C VAL A 871 19.36 -4.13 8.30
N SER A 872 20.58 -3.89 7.81
CA SER A 872 20.89 -3.96 6.37
C SER A 872 22.19 -4.69 6.03
N PHE A 873 22.24 -5.29 4.84
CA PHE A 873 23.35 -6.08 4.33
C PHE A 873 23.58 -5.73 2.85
N TYR A 874 24.81 -5.38 2.47
CA TYR A 874 25.17 -5.08 1.09
C TYR A 874 26.38 -5.91 0.64
N ASN A 875 26.26 -6.60 -0.49
CA ASN A 875 27.34 -7.44 -1.04
C ASN A 875 27.93 -8.43 -0.02
N CYS A 876 27.07 -9.00 0.84
CA CYS A 876 27.42 -10.00 1.84
C CYS A 876 27.11 -11.42 1.32
N ARG A 877 27.79 -12.43 1.87
CA ARG A 877 27.46 -13.84 1.65
C ARG A 877 26.93 -14.47 2.93
N LEU A 878 25.85 -15.24 2.84
CA LEU A 878 25.31 -16.04 3.92
C LEU A 878 25.36 -17.51 3.50
N LEU A 879 26.26 -18.28 4.11
CA LEU A 879 26.58 -19.65 3.73
C LEU A 879 26.14 -20.62 4.83
N GLY A 880 25.35 -21.64 4.47
CA GLY A 880 24.84 -22.61 5.43
C GLY A 880 24.05 -23.73 4.77
N TYR A 881 23.26 -24.42 5.58
CA TYR A 881 22.48 -25.58 5.15
C TYR A 881 21.02 -25.44 5.57
N GLN A 882 20.59 -26.16 6.61
CA GLN A 882 19.26 -25.99 7.17
C GLN A 882 19.26 -24.77 8.10
N ASP A 883 18.26 -23.91 7.95
CA ASP A 883 18.05 -22.72 8.79
C ASP A 883 19.19 -21.66 8.70
N THR A 884 19.83 -21.44 7.53
CA THR A 884 20.97 -20.50 7.36
C THR A 884 20.72 -19.10 7.96
N TYR A 885 19.55 -18.50 7.71
CA TYR A 885 19.22 -17.15 8.16
C TYR A 885 17.84 -17.06 8.82
N LEU A 886 17.80 -16.40 9.98
CA LEU A 886 16.59 -16.13 10.77
C LEU A 886 16.37 -14.63 11.02
N GLY A 887 15.26 -14.10 10.52
CA GLY A 887 14.70 -12.82 10.97
C GLY A 887 13.66 -13.06 12.06
N ASN A 888 14.07 -13.04 13.34
CA ASN A 888 13.19 -13.39 14.48
C ASN A 888 12.52 -12.17 15.13
N GLY A 889 13.08 -10.97 14.98
CA GLY A 889 12.47 -9.73 15.45
C GLY A 889 11.25 -9.31 14.62
N ALA A 890 10.39 -8.47 15.18
CA ALA A 890 9.30 -7.81 14.45
C ALA A 890 9.76 -6.57 13.64
N GLY A 891 11.07 -6.46 13.36
CA GLY A 891 11.69 -5.34 12.65
C GLY A 891 11.78 -5.52 11.13
N ARG A 892 12.43 -4.55 10.47
CA ARG A 892 12.71 -4.54 9.03
C ARG A 892 14.16 -4.93 8.74
N VAL A 893 14.38 -5.80 7.76
CA VAL A 893 15.71 -6.27 7.35
C VAL A 893 15.88 -6.23 5.83
N TYR A 894 16.95 -5.60 5.35
CA TYR A 894 17.26 -5.41 3.93
C TYR A 894 18.54 -6.13 3.51
N PHE A 895 18.49 -6.91 2.43
CA PHE A 895 19.64 -7.50 1.76
C PHE A 895 19.72 -6.96 0.33
N ASN A 896 20.88 -6.48 -0.09
CA ASN A 896 21.07 -5.94 -1.44
C ASN A 896 22.36 -6.47 -2.07
N HIS A 897 22.25 -7.02 -3.29
CA HIS A 897 23.36 -7.69 -3.99
C HIS A 897 24.05 -8.79 -3.15
N CYS A 898 23.32 -9.43 -2.23
CA CYS A 898 23.84 -10.52 -1.40
C CYS A 898 23.72 -11.88 -2.09
N PHE A 899 24.57 -12.82 -1.69
CA PHE A 899 24.45 -14.23 -2.05
C PHE A 899 24.03 -15.03 -0.80
N VAL A 900 22.94 -15.78 -0.88
CA VAL A 900 22.42 -16.59 0.24
C VAL A 900 22.28 -18.03 -0.24
N GLU A 901 22.87 -18.98 0.49
CA GLU A 901 22.72 -20.41 0.19
C GLU A 901 22.20 -21.23 1.38
N GLY A 902 21.56 -22.35 1.06
CA GLY A 902 21.09 -23.31 2.06
C GLY A 902 20.29 -24.45 1.44
N THR A 903 19.55 -25.17 2.29
CA THR A 903 18.88 -26.41 1.93
C THR A 903 17.40 -26.43 2.32
N VAL A 904 17.11 -26.49 3.63
CA VAL A 904 15.77 -26.55 4.21
C VAL A 904 15.54 -25.27 5.01
N ASP A 905 14.44 -24.58 4.71
CA ASP A 905 13.96 -23.40 5.46
C ASP A 905 15.02 -22.32 5.67
N PHE A 906 15.94 -22.17 4.71
CA PHE A 906 17.19 -21.43 4.95
C PHE A 906 17.04 -19.91 5.01
N ILE A 907 15.86 -19.38 4.64
CA ILE A 907 15.41 -18.02 4.92
C ILE A 907 14.08 -18.11 5.69
N TYR A 908 14.09 -17.88 7.00
CA TYR A 908 12.89 -18.07 7.83
C TYR A 908 12.69 -17.01 8.91
N GLY A 909 11.49 -17.01 9.51
CA GLY A 909 11.13 -16.12 10.61
C GLY A 909 10.00 -15.13 10.29
N ARG A 910 9.87 -14.11 11.15
CA ARG A 910 8.71 -13.21 11.25
C ARG A 910 8.99 -11.75 10.88
N SER A 911 10.25 -11.37 10.69
CA SER A 911 10.61 -9.99 10.29
C SER A 911 10.03 -9.64 8.93
N ILE A 912 9.89 -8.33 8.66
CA ILE A 912 9.62 -7.84 7.31
C ILE A 912 10.95 -7.79 6.57
N MET A 913 11.13 -8.67 5.59
CA MET A 913 12.43 -8.89 4.92
C MET A 913 12.33 -8.51 3.45
N ILE A 914 13.38 -7.88 2.92
CA ILE A 914 13.54 -7.69 1.48
C ILE A 914 14.93 -8.21 1.08
N PHE A 915 14.94 -9.08 0.08
CA PHE A 915 16.12 -9.43 -0.70
C PHE A 915 15.98 -8.70 -2.04
N ASP A 916 16.94 -7.84 -2.38
CA ASP A 916 16.93 -6.99 -3.56
C ASP A 916 18.18 -7.29 -4.40
N SER A 917 17.99 -7.63 -5.68
CA SER A 917 19.09 -7.93 -6.61
C SER A 917 20.04 -9.04 -6.10
N CYS A 918 19.51 -9.95 -5.26
CA CYS A 918 20.27 -11.02 -4.60
C CYS A 918 20.30 -12.32 -5.42
N ILE A 919 21.32 -13.15 -5.18
CA ILE A 919 21.38 -14.55 -5.65
C ILE A 919 20.97 -15.48 -4.50
N ILE A 920 19.99 -16.34 -4.74
CA ILE A 920 19.44 -17.27 -3.74
C ILE A 920 19.67 -18.71 -4.22
N ASN A 921 20.64 -19.41 -3.64
CA ASN A 921 21.15 -20.69 -4.13
C ASN A 921 20.69 -21.89 -3.30
N GLN A 922 19.95 -22.81 -3.92
CA GLN A 922 19.51 -24.06 -3.31
C GLN A 922 20.56 -25.18 -3.46
N ARG A 923 20.88 -25.88 -2.36
CA ARG A 923 21.94 -26.90 -2.30
C ARG A 923 21.45 -28.32 -1.99
N ARG A 924 20.14 -28.58 -1.99
CA ARG A 924 19.53 -29.90 -1.70
C ARG A 924 18.29 -30.20 -2.55
N GLU A 925 18.18 -31.46 -2.98
CA GLU A 925 16.97 -32.01 -3.57
C GLU A 925 15.78 -31.98 -2.58
N GLY A 926 14.63 -31.54 -3.05
CA GLY A 926 13.43 -31.34 -2.23
C GLY A 926 13.59 -30.28 -1.14
N GLY A 927 14.54 -29.36 -1.30
CA GLY A 927 14.77 -28.24 -0.38
C GLY A 927 13.67 -27.17 -0.43
N TYR A 928 13.71 -26.24 0.53
CA TYR A 928 12.77 -25.12 0.67
C TYR A 928 13.57 -23.83 0.86
N LEU A 929 13.32 -22.82 0.01
CA LEU A 929 13.94 -21.51 0.16
C LEU A 929 13.44 -20.79 1.42
N THR A 930 12.12 -20.73 1.60
CA THR A 930 11.50 -19.94 2.69
C THR A 930 10.60 -20.73 3.64
N ALA A 931 10.62 -20.32 4.92
CA ALA A 931 9.67 -20.76 5.95
C ALA A 931 9.17 -19.57 6.79
N ALA A 932 8.31 -18.75 6.20
CA ALA A 932 7.82 -17.53 6.84
C ALA A 932 6.88 -17.80 8.03
N SER A 933 6.96 -16.91 9.02
CA SER A 933 6.11 -16.88 10.23
C SER A 933 5.66 -15.45 10.60
N THR A 934 5.48 -14.59 9.59
CA THR A 934 5.03 -13.21 9.76
C THR A 934 3.58 -13.14 10.27
N GLU A 935 3.29 -12.20 11.17
CA GLU A 935 1.99 -12.10 11.86
C GLU A 935 0.80 -11.89 10.90
N PRO A 936 -0.43 -12.35 11.24
CA PRO A 936 -1.57 -12.33 10.30
C PRO A 936 -1.93 -10.92 9.82
N ALA A 937 -1.73 -9.91 10.67
CA ALA A 937 -2.03 -8.50 10.41
C ALA A 937 -0.94 -7.73 9.65
N SER A 938 0.22 -8.34 9.39
CA SER A 938 1.33 -7.70 8.64
C SER A 938 0.95 -7.52 7.17
N LYS A 939 1.11 -6.32 6.59
CA LYS A 939 0.79 -6.11 5.15
C LYS A 939 1.76 -6.87 4.24
N PHE A 940 3.02 -7.00 4.66
CA PHE A 940 4.09 -7.68 3.93
C PHE A 940 4.71 -8.81 4.77
N GLY A 941 5.67 -9.53 4.19
CA GLY A 941 6.41 -10.58 4.90
C GLY A 941 7.85 -10.71 4.39
N ILE A 942 8.20 -11.87 3.84
CA ILE A 942 9.47 -12.07 3.13
C ILE A 942 9.29 -11.72 1.65
N ASN A 943 10.08 -10.82 1.11
CA ASN A 943 9.93 -10.32 -0.25
C ASN A 943 11.25 -10.45 -1.01
N PHE A 944 11.21 -10.88 -2.27
CA PHE A 944 12.35 -10.94 -3.17
C PHE A 944 12.07 -10.01 -4.36
N LEU A 945 12.97 -9.08 -4.64
CA LEU A 945 12.86 -8.09 -5.71
C LEU A 945 14.07 -8.26 -6.64
N ASP A 946 13.83 -8.50 -7.93
CA ASP A 946 14.88 -8.59 -8.96
C ASP A 946 15.96 -9.66 -8.65
N CYS A 947 15.59 -10.68 -7.87
CA CYS A 947 16.50 -11.75 -7.44
C CYS A 947 16.70 -12.83 -8.51
N ARG A 948 17.86 -13.46 -8.49
CA ARG A 948 18.15 -14.66 -9.28
C ARG A 948 18.14 -15.89 -8.39
N ILE A 949 17.17 -16.78 -8.59
CA ILE A 949 17.13 -18.06 -7.93
C ILE A 949 18.06 -19.03 -8.68
N THR A 950 18.88 -19.78 -7.96
CA THR A 950 19.81 -20.77 -8.54
C THR A 950 19.84 -22.05 -7.72
N ASN A 951 20.51 -23.07 -8.24
CA ASN A 951 20.85 -24.26 -7.47
C ASN A 951 22.18 -24.86 -7.95
N ASP A 952 22.84 -25.59 -7.06
CA ASP A 952 23.98 -26.45 -7.44
C ASP A 952 23.46 -27.59 -8.32
N SER A 953 24.21 -28.02 -9.35
CA SER A 953 23.79 -29.17 -10.18
C SER A 953 23.69 -30.46 -9.35
N VAL A 954 24.63 -30.64 -8.42
CA VAL A 954 24.66 -31.73 -7.44
C VAL A 954 24.67 -31.09 -6.06
N GLY A 955 23.68 -31.44 -5.23
CA GLY A 955 23.54 -30.93 -3.88
C GLY A 955 24.64 -31.45 -2.94
N PHE A 956 24.73 -30.84 -1.78
CA PHE A 956 25.84 -31.06 -0.84
C PHE A 956 26.06 -32.52 -0.41
N ASN A 957 25.01 -33.33 -0.44
CA ASN A 957 25.01 -34.75 -0.09
C ASN A 957 25.26 -35.68 -1.30
N GLY A 958 25.72 -35.14 -2.44
CA GLY A 958 25.97 -35.89 -3.67
C GLY A 958 24.73 -36.23 -4.50
N THR A 959 23.54 -35.76 -4.11
CA THR A 959 22.29 -36.00 -4.87
C THR A 959 22.13 -34.95 -5.98
N LEU A 960 21.85 -35.37 -7.22
CA LEU A 960 21.51 -34.46 -8.31
C LEU A 960 20.27 -33.62 -7.94
N ILE A 961 20.32 -32.29 -8.10
CA ILE A 961 19.16 -31.43 -7.83
C ILE A 961 18.28 -31.38 -9.08
N THR A 962 17.09 -31.96 -8.97
CA THR A 962 16.04 -31.99 -10.00
C THR A 962 14.78 -31.22 -9.59
N SER A 963 14.55 -31.02 -8.29
CA SER A 963 13.34 -30.38 -7.77
C SER A 963 13.55 -29.70 -6.41
N PHE A 964 13.07 -28.46 -6.26
CA PHE A 964 12.95 -27.79 -4.95
C PHE A 964 11.79 -26.79 -4.92
N TYR A 965 11.44 -26.27 -3.74
CA TYR A 965 10.31 -25.37 -3.53
C TYR A 965 10.74 -23.95 -3.12
N LEU A 966 9.99 -22.95 -3.57
CA LEU A 966 10.12 -21.53 -3.20
C LEU A 966 9.84 -21.31 -1.70
N GLY A 967 9.06 -22.20 -1.08
CA GLY A 967 8.88 -22.24 0.37
C GLY A 967 7.66 -22.97 0.86
N ARG A 968 7.44 -22.87 2.18
CA ARG A 968 6.31 -23.46 2.92
C ARG A 968 5.84 -22.55 4.07
N PRO A 969 4.56 -22.59 4.48
CA PRO A 969 4.03 -21.75 5.55
C PRO A 969 4.28 -22.36 6.94
N TRP A 970 5.09 -21.69 7.78
CA TRP A 970 5.46 -22.23 9.09
C TRP A 970 4.43 -21.91 10.18
N GLN A 971 4.14 -20.63 10.42
CA GLN A 971 3.25 -20.13 11.49
C GLN A 971 2.57 -18.80 11.11
N ALA A 972 1.55 -18.39 11.87
CA ALA A 972 0.98 -17.02 11.86
C ALA A 972 0.32 -16.48 10.55
N GLN A 973 -0.15 -17.36 9.65
CA GLN A 973 -0.72 -17.03 8.32
C GLN A 973 0.21 -16.14 7.49
N PRO A 974 1.39 -16.66 7.12
CA PRO A 974 2.51 -15.83 6.71
C PRO A 974 2.36 -15.32 5.27
N ARG A 975 3.28 -14.43 4.88
CA ARG A 975 3.36 -13.85 3.52
C ARG A 975 4.75 -13.99 2.92
N VAL A 976 4.82 -14.46 1.66
CA VAL A 976 6.05 -14.51 0.85
C VAL A 976 5.72 -14.06 -0.58
N VAL A 977 6.48 -13.13 -1.13
CA VAL A 977 6.28 -12.66 -2.52
C VAL A 977 7.61 -12.57 -3.28
N LEU A 978 7.67 -13.18 -4.45
CA LEU A 978 8.77 -13.01 -5.43
C LEU A 978 8.33 -12.00 -6.50
N VAL A 979 9.20 -11.06 -6.86
CA VAL A 979 8.93 -9.98 -7.79
C VAL A 979 10.09 -9.87 -8.79
N ARG A 980 9.80 -10.00 -10.08
CA ARG A 980 10.77 -9.94 -11.19
C ARG A 980 11.96 -10.88 -11.00
N CYS A 981 11.72 -12.04 -10.39
CA CYS A 981 12.77 -13.00 -10.10
C CYS A 981 12.99 -14.00 -11.24
N GLU A 982 14.24 -14.37 -11.52
CA GLU A 982 14.59 -15.47 -12.43
C GLU A 982 14.50 -16.82 -11.67
N GLU A 983 13.75 -17.77 -12.22
CA GLU A 983 13.58 -19.12 -11.66
C GLU A 983 14.20 -20.21 -12.54
N PRO A 984 15.04 -21.11 -11.99
CA PRO A 984 15.69 -22.19 -12.73
C PRO A 984 14.72 -23.37 -12.96
N ALA A 985 14.99 -24.19 -13.98
CA ALA A 985 14.10 -25.26 -14.45
C ALA A 985 13.73 -26.31 -13.38
N THR A 986 14.59 -26.41 -12.36
CA THR A 986 14.57 -27.22 -11.14
C THR A 986 13.61 -26.72 -10.05
N VAL A 987 13.02 -25.52 -10.18
CA VAL A 987 11.88 -25.16 -9.34
C VAL A 987 10.73 -26.13 -9.63
N ASN A 988 10.22 -26.76 -8.58
CA ASN A 988 9.10 -27.68 -8.66
C ASN A 988 7.91 -26.96 -9.31
N PRO A 989 7.19 -27.55 -10.27
CA PRO A 989 6.07 -26.88 -10.93
C PRO A 989 5.00 -26.33 -9.97
N ALA A 990 4.76 -27.02 -8.85
CA ALA A 990 3.85 -26.58 -7.79
C ALA A 990 4.28 -25.26 -7.12
N GLY A 991 5.57 -24.91 -7.21
CA GLY A 991 6.24 -23.73 -6.63
C GLY A 991 6.39 -23.82 -5.11
N TRP A 992 5.27 -24.06 -4.43
CA TRP A 992 5.12 -23.95 -2.98
C TRP A 992 4.65 -25.27 -2.38
N MET A 993 5.03 -25.55 -1.13
CA MET A 993 4.66 -26.77 -0.42
C MET A 993 3.68 -26.47 0.71
N SER A 994 2.60 -27.25 0.80
CA SER A 994 1.65 -27.22 1.92
C SER A 994 2.33 -27.71 3.20
N TRP A 995 2.08 -27.06 4.35
CA TRP A 995 2.69 -27.47 5.61
C TRP A 995 1.69 -27.42 6.79
N ASN A 996 1.74 -26.37 7.61
CA ASN A 996 1.04 -26.33 8.89
C ASN A 996 -0.32 -25.59 8.82
N ILE A 997 -0.33 -24.44 8.13
CA ILE A 997 -1.50 -23.56 8.02
C ILE A 997 -1.55 -22.93 6.61
N PRO A 998 -2.72 -22.53 6.11
CA PRO A 998 -2.80 -21.71 4.89
C PRO A 998 -2.09 -20.36 5.10
N PRO A 999 -1.24 -19.91 4.16
CA PRO A 999 -0.67 -18.57 4.21
C PRO A 999 -1.71 -17.51 3.90
N ALA A 1000 -1.46 -16.27 4.31
CA ALA A 1000 -2.28 -15.13 3.92
C ALA A 1000 -2.00 -14.71 2.47
N LEU A 1001 -0.74 -14.81 2.00
CA LEU A 1001 -0.37 -14.55 0.61
C LEU A 1001 1.00 -15.16 0.27
N TYR A 1002 1.02 -16.23 -0.52
CA TYR A 1002 2.24 -16.73 -1.18
C TYR A 1002 2.08 -16.48 -2.68
N ALA A 1003 2.97 -15.67 -3.26
CA ALA A 1003 2.77 -15.16 -4.62
C ALA A 1003 4.06 -14.88 -5.40
N GLU A 1004 3.91 -14.78 -6.72
CA GLU A 1004 4.95 -14.41 -7.69
C GLU A 1004 4.45 -13.21 -8.50
N TYR A 1005 5.33 -12.36 -9.02
CA TYR A 1005 4.93 -11.19 -9.82
C TYR A 1005 5.98 -10.84 -10.88
N ASN A 1006 5.64 -11.07 -12.16
CA ASN A 1006 6.56 -10.90 -13.29
C ASN A 1006 7.87 -11.70 -13.13
N CYS A 1007 7.82 -12.80 -12.38
CA CYS A 1007 8.88 -13.80 -12.39
C CYS A 1007 9.02 -14.40 -13.79
N TYR A 1008 10.20 -14.93 -14.10
CA TYR A 1008 10.54 -15.45 -15.42
C TYR A 1008 11.55 -16.60 -15.31
N GLY A 1009 11.96 -17.16 -16.45
CA GLY A 1009 12.87 -18.31 -16.50
C GLY A 1009 12.15 -19.66 -16.49
N PRO A 1010 12.86 -20.77 -16.73
CA PRO A 1010 12.26 -22.07 -16.97
C PRO A 1010 11.62 -22.75 -15.74
N GLY A 1011 11.83 -22.22 -14.53
CA GLY A 1011 11.13 -22.64 -13.31
C GLY A 1011 9.75 -22.01 -13.12
N TYR A 1012 9.55 -20.82 -13.72
CA TYR A 1012 8.32 -20.05 -13.61
C TYR A 1012 7.19 -20.72 -14.39
N LYS A 1013 6.31 -21.42 -13.67
CA LYS A 1013 5.23 -22.25 -14.22
C LYS A 1013 3.90 -21.89 -13.58
N PRO A 1014 3.39 -20.65 -13.76
CA PRO A 1014 2.22 -20.14 -13.02
C PRO A 1014 0.98 -21.03 -13.18
N ALA A 1015 0.77 -21.62 -14.36
CA ALA A 1015 -0.34 -22.53 -14.62
C ALA A 1015 -0.26 -23.90 -13.90
N GLN A 1016 0.87 -24.23 -13.23
CA GLN A 1016 1.11 -25.49 -12.53
C GLN A 1016 1.32 -25.31 -11.02
N ARG A 1017 1.25 -24.07 -10.52
CA ARG A 1017 1.38 -23.73 -9.09
C ARG A 1017 0.22 -24.29 -8.27
N VAL A 1018 0.46 -24.50 -6.98
CA VAL A 1018 -0.59 -24.92 -6.02
C VAL A 1018 -1.76 -23.94 -5.99
N SER A 1019 -2.99 -24.46 -5.94
CA SER A 1019 -4.23 -23.68 -6.10
C SER A 1019 -4.52 -22.65 -4.99
N TRP A 1020 -3.81 -22.73 -3.86
CA TRP A 1020 -3.90 -21.75 -2.76
C TRP A 1020 -2.86 -20.63 -2.84
N SER A 1021 -1.86 -20.75 -3.74
CA SER A 1021 -0.93 -19.65 -4.04
C SER A 1021 -1.54 -18.68 -5.05
N THR A 1022 -0.96 -17.49 -5.19
CA THR A 1022 -1.29 -16.55 -6.27
C THR A 1022 -0.18 -16.59 -7.32
N PRO A 1023 -0.33 -17.35 -8.42
CA PRO A 1023 0.79 -17.70 -9.31
C PRO A 1023 1.37 -16.53 -10.10
N GLN A 1024 0.60 -15.45 -10.21
CA GLN A 1024 0.99 -14.15 -10.72
C GLN A 1024 0.11 -13.15 -9.97
N LEU A 1025 0.69 -12.22 -9.21
CA LEU A 1025 -0.04 -11.10 -8.65
C LEU A 1025 -0.63 -10.28 -9.81
N PRO A 1026 -1.89 -9.82 -9.69
CA PRO A 1026 -2.35 -8.69 -10.47
C PRO A 1026 -1.38 -7.53 -10.27
N ASP A 1027 -0.93 -6.91 -11.36
CA ASP A 1027 0.08 -5.85 -11.34
C ASP A 1027 -0.26 -4.70 -10.36
N SER A 1028 -1.56 -4.46 -10.07
CA SER A 1028 -2.01 -3.55 -9.00
C SER A 1028 -1.30 -3.80 -7.68
N LEU A 1029 -1.34 -5.05 -7.23
CA LEU A 1029 -0.71 -5.48 -6.02
C LEU A 1029 0.80 -5.57 -6.26
N GLY A 1030 1.21 -6.08 -7.43
CA GLY A 1030 2.61 -6.24 -7.82
C GLY A 1030 3.46 -4.97 -7.74
N VAL A 1031 2.99 -3.82 -8.26
CA VAL A 1031 3.75 -2.56 -8.19
C VAL A 1031 3.79 -1.92 -6.79
N LEU A 1032 3.00 -2.41 -5.83
CA LEU A 1032 3.15 -1.99 -4.44
C LEU A 1032 4.37 -2.59 -3.75
N TYR A 1033 4.93 -3.70 -4.27
CA TYR A 1033 6.14 -4.32 -3.75
C TYR A 1033 7.40 -3.56 -4.17
N THR A 1034 7.58 -2.40 -3.52
CA THR A 1034 8.80 -1.58 -3.58
C THR A 1034 9.38 -1.44 -2.19
N VAL A 1035 10.70 -1.24 -2.09
CA VAL A 1035 11.41 -1.04 -0.81
C VAL A 1035 10.74 0.05 0.05
N LYS A 1036 10.40 1.20 -0.57
CA LYS A 1036 9.72 2.33 0.07
C LYS A 1036 8.38 1.95 0.70
N ASN A 1037 7.57 1.13 0.03
CA ASN A 1037 6.24 0.74 0.49
C ASN A 1037 6.32 -0.36 1.55
N ILE A 1038 7.18 -1.36 1.33
CA ILE A 1038 7.36 -2.50 2.24
C ILE A 1038 7.94 -2.05 3.59
N PHE A 1039 8.89 -1.10 3.59
CA PHE A 1039 9.51 -0.55 4.79
C PHE A 1039 8.91 0.78 5.28
N SER A 1040 7.82 1.25 4.66
CA SER A 1040 7.04 2.39 5.13
C SER A 1040 6.69 2.24 6.61
N LYS A 1041 6.72 3.34 7.39
CA LYS A 1041 6.32 3.26 8.80
C LYS A 1041 4.88 2.77 8.99
N TYR A 1042 4.05 2.92 7.97
CA TYR A 1042 2.65 2.47 7.93
C TYR A 1042 2.45 1.06 7.35
N SER A 1043 3.51 0.28 7.11
CA SER A 1043 3.41 -1.04 6.44
C SER A 1043 3.03 -2.20 7.36
N THR A 1044 2.97 -1.96 8.68
CA THR A 1044 2.59 -2.95 9.69
C THR A 1044 1.42 -2.46 10.55
N SER A 1045 0.71 -3.42 11.15
CA SER A 1045 -0.27 -3.18 12.22
C SER A 1045 0.19 -3.92 13.48
N PRO A 1046 0.69 -3.22 14.52
CA PRO A 1046 0.89 -1.77 14.63
C PRO A 1046 2.07 -1.24 13.78
N ALA A 1047 2.07 0.08 13.53
CA ALA A 1047 3.05 0.80 12.71
C ALA A 1047 4.47 0.82 13.34
N PHE A 1048 5.50 0.96 12.49
CA PHE A 1048 6.89 1.14 12.94
C PHE A 1048 7.13 2.54 13.53
N ALA A 1049 8.10 2.64 14.46
CA ALA A 1049 8.47 3.88 15.14
C ALA A 1049 8.92 5.00 14.18
N ALA A 1050 9.61 4.65 13.09
CA ALA A 1050 10.22 5.61 12.16
C ALA A 1050 10.08 5.15 10.72
N GLN A 1051 9.97 6.11 9.80
CA GLN A 1051 10.16 5.84 8.37
C GLN A 1051 11.61 5.38 8.15
N TRP A 1052 11.81 4.40 7.28
CA TRP A 1052 13.14 3.94 6.90
C TRP A 1052 13.20 3.76 5.39
N MET A 1053 14.33 4.17 4.81
CA MET A 1053 14.78 3.72 3.50
C MET A 1053 16.22 3.24 3.72
N PRO A 1054 16.57 2.00 3.34
CA PRO A 1054 17.93 1.51 3.45
C PRO A 1054 18.80 2.22 2.41
N GLU A 1055 19.87 2.87 2.86
CA GLU A 1055 20.85 3.55 2.02
C GLU A 1055 22.21 2.85 2.17
N LYS A 1056 22.86 2.52 1.04
CA LYS A 1056 24.22 1.97 1.06
C LYS A 1056 25.17 3.10 1.47
N PRO A 1057 25.98 2.95 2.55
CA PRO A 1057 26.99 3.95 2.91
C PRO A 1057 27.99 4.21 1.78
N GLY A 1058 28.50 5.44 1.71
CA GLY A 1058 29.43 5.88 0.68
C GLY A 1058 30.79 5.17 0.79
N VAL A 1059 31.47 4.99 -0.35
CA VAL A 1059 32.78 4.32 -0.41
C VAL A 1059 33.87 5.12 0.33
N ASP A 1060 33.68 6.42 0.49
CA ASP A 1060 34.62 7.33 1.16
C ASP A 1060 34.61 7.23 2.71
N ASP A 1061 33.65 6.51 3.31
CA ASP A 1061 33.52 6.35 4.78
C ASP A 1061 34.53 5.35 5.40
N PHE A 1062 35.39 4.70 4.59
CA PHE A 1062 36.20 3.55 5.02
C PHE A 1062 37.71 3.83 5.10
N PRO A 1063 38.32 3.90 6.31
CA PRO A 1063 39.76 4.07 6.46
C PRO A 1063 40.51 2.77 6.13
N VAL A 1064 41.03 2.68 4.89
CA VAL A 1064 41.68 1.46 4.37
C VAL A 1064 43.15 1.25 4.80
N SER A 1065 43.79 2.21 5.48
CA SER A 1065 45.21 2.12 5.88
C SER A 1065 45.42 1.84 7.37
N VAL A 1066 46.25 0.83 7.65
CA VAL A 1066 46.85 0.55 8.97
C VAL A 1066 47.79 1.70 9.37
N HIS A 1067 47.87 1.98 10.68
CA HIS A 1067 48.76 2.99 11.25
C HIS A 1067 50.24 2.80 10.84
N GLU A 1068 50.73 3.67 9.97
CA GLU A 1068 51.97 4.39 10.30
C GLU A 1068 51.61 5.61 11.16
N ASN A 1069 52.48 5.96 12.11
CA ASN A 1069 52.28 7.12 12.97
C ASN A 1069 52.32 8.42 12.16
N LYS A 1070 51.14 8.94 11.82
CA LYS A 1070 50.93 10.37 11.57
C LYS A 1070 49.95 10.92 12.59
N SER A 1071 50.51 11.73 13.50
CA SER A 1071 49.77 12.81 14.13
C SER A 1071 49.02 13.62 13.08
N GLU A 1072 47.74 13.87 13.30
CA GLU A 1072 46.95 14.93 12.65
C GLU A 1072 47.09 15.01 11.11
N LEU A 1073 46.49 14.04 10.40
CA LEU A 1073 46.18 14.25 8.98
C LEU A 1073 44.94 15.13 8.82
N VAL A 1074 45.14 16.44 8.89
CA VAL A 1074 44.26 17.41 8.24
C VAL A 1074 45.06 18.29 7.29
N PRO A 1075 44.89 18.09 5.98
CA PRO A 1075 45.14 19.13 4.99
C PRO A 1075 43.88 19.35 4.16
N HIS A 1076 42.96 20.16 4.68
CA HIS A 1076 42.02 20.89 3.83
C HIS A 1076 42.54 22.32 3.71
N ASP A 1077 42.89 22.73 2.49
CA ASP A 1077 43.57 23.99 2.22
C ASP A 1077 42.90 25.21 2.88
N PHE A 1078 43.70 26.22 3.23
CA PHE A 1078 43.20 27.56 3.56
C PHE A 1078 42.55 28.23 2.33
N LYS A 1079 41.24 28.04 2.19
CA LYS A 1079 40.41 28.49 1.07
C LYS A 1079 39.28 29.40 1.54
N LEU A 1080 38.99 30.39 0.70
CA LEU A 1080 37.77 31.18 0.73
C LEU A 1080 37.13 31.02 -0.64
N GLU A 1081 35.95 30.44 -0.69
CA GLU A 1081 35.23 30.13 -1.93
C GLU A 1081 34.70 31.39 -2.62
N ASN A 1082 34.23 31.23 -3.86
CA ASN A 1082 33.57 32.32 -4.56
C ASN A 1082 32.23 32.63 -3.86
N PRO A 1083 31.95 33.90 -3.49
CA PRO A 1083 30.69 34.24 -2.83
C PRO A 1083 29.49 33.98 -3.75
N TYR A 1084 28.38 33.48 -3.21
CA TYR A 1084 27.16 33.23 -3.97
C TYR A 1084 25.89 33.65 -3.21
N PRO A 1085 24.93 34.33 -3.87
CA PRO A 1085 25.05 34.96 -5.19
C PRO A 1085 26.12 36.07 -5.20
N ASN A 1086 26.65 36.39 -6.39
CA ASN A 1086 27.59 37.51 -6.61
C ASN A 1086 27.66 37.81 -8.13
N PRO A 1087 27.07 38.91 -8.66
CA PRO A 1087 26.45 40.03 -7.93
C PRO A 1087 25.27 39.61 -7.06
N PHE A 1088 24.98 40.40 -6.02
CA PHE A 1088 23.97 40.05 -5.01
C PHE A 1088 23.07 41.21 -4.60
N ASN A 1089 21.88 40.88 -4.10
CA ASN A 1089 20.91 41.83 -3.54
C ASN A 1089 19.92 41.12 -2.58
N PRO A 1090 19.85 41.46 -1.27
CA PRO A 1090 20.84 42.18 -0.47
C PRO A 1090 21.87 41.24 0.20
N THR A 1091 21.69 39.92 0.14
CA THR A 1091 22.50 38.92 0.86
C THR A 1091 23.39 38.08 -0.05
N THR A 1092 24.54 37.67 0.48
CA THR A 1092 25.50 36.75 -0.16
C THR A 1092 26.13 35.84 0.90
N HIS A 1093 26.45 34.61 0.53
CA HIS A 1093 27.11 33.66 1.41
C HIS A 1093 28.61 33.55 1.10
N LEU A 1094 29.40 33.51 2.16
CA LEU A 1094 30.86 33.41 2.17
C LEU A 1094 31.26 32.09 2.84
N GLN A 1095 31.88 31.19 2.09
CA GLN A 1095 32.30 29.88 2.58
C GLN A 1095 33.82 29.77 2.66
N PHE A 1096 34.35 29.18 3.73
CA PHE A 1096 35.79 28.98 3.91
C PHE A 1096 36.14 27.66 4.61
N THR A 1097 37.38 27.21 4.39
CA THR A 1097 38.03 26.09 5.10
C THR A 1097 39.39 26.52 5.60
N LEU A 1098 39.83 25.89 6.69
CA LEU A 1098 41.13 26.14 7.32
C LEU A 1098 41.99 24.88 7.30
N GLU A 1099 43.29 25.08 7.14
CA GLU A 1099 44.31 24.02 7.20
C GLU A 1099 44.81 23.75 8.63
N ALA A 1100 44.59 24.68 9.56
CA ALA A 1100 45.07 24.62 10.93
C ALA A 1100 44.05 25.26 11.89
N ASN A 1101 43.98 24.74 13.12
CA ASN A 1101 43.16 25.34 14.18
C ASN A 1101 43.71 26.74 14.53
N GLY A 1102 42.84 27.71 14.78
CA GLY A 1102 43.27 28.99 15.33
C GLY A 1102 42.23 30.10 15.25
N LEU A 1103 42.57 31.22 15.90
CA LEU A 1103 41.77 32.43 15.88
C LEU A 1103 41.63 32.93 14.44
N THR A 1104 40.38 33.02 14.00
CA THR A 1104 40.01 33.28 12.61
C THR A 1104 39.05 34.45 12.54
N SER A 1105 39.22 35.32 11.52
CA SER A 1105 38.24 36.37 11.24
C SER A 1105 37.88 36.43 9.75
N MET A 1106 36.61 36.67 9.47
CA MET A 1106 36.07 37.01 8.15
C MET A 1106 35.48 38.42 8.23
N LYS A 1107 36.11 39.36 7.53
CA LYS A 1107 35.82 40.80 7.62
C LYS A 1107 35.58 41.38 6.23
N ILE A 1108 34.56 42.24 6.11
CA ILE A 1108 34.13 42.87 4.87
C ILE A 1108 34.64 44.31 4.85
N TYR A 1109 35.27 44.71 3.76
CA TYR A 1109 35.84 46.05 3.57
C TYR A 1109 35.23 46.74 2.34
N ASN A 1110 35.14 48.07 2.35
CA ASN A 1110 34.77 48.86 1.18
C ASN A 1110 35.99 49.13 0.26
N VAL A 1111 35.76 49.82 -0.87
CA VAL A 1111 36.83 50.19 -1.82
C VAL A 1111 37.91 51.14 -1.26
N LEU A 1112 37.66 51.78 -0.12
CA LEU A 1112 38.63 52.63 0.60
C LEU A 1112 39.43 51.85 1.65
N GLY A 1113 39.22 50.53 1.77
CA GLY A 1113 39.87 49.69 2.79
C GLY A 1113 39.31 49.86 4.20
N GLN A 1114 38.17 50.55 4.37
CA GLN A 1114 37.51 50.70 5.67
C GLN A 1114 36.70 49.44 5.99
N LEU A 1115 36.73 48.98 7.24
CA LEU A 1115 35.94 47.86 7.73
C LEU A 1115 34.44 48.22 7.71
N VAL A 1116 33.64 47.35 7.10
CA VAL A 1116 32.18 47.50 6.91
C VAL A 1116 31.41 46.57 7.83
N ALA A 1117 31.86 45.32 7.97
CA ALA A 1117 31.27 44.31 8.84
C ALA A 1117 32.28 43.22 9.22
N THR A 1118 32.13 42.64 10.41
CA THR A 1118 32.72 41.34 10.75
C THR A 1118 31.62 40.29 10.64
N VAL A 1119 31.82 39.26 9.81
CA VAL A 1119 30.83 38.17 9.61
C VAL A 1119 31.27 36.84 10.25
N PHE A 1120 32.53 36.76 10.69
CA PHE A 1120 33.03 35.72 11.59
C PHE A 1120 34.22 36.26 12.39
N GLU A 1121 34.29 35.96 13.69
CA GLU A 1121 35.46 36.21 14.52
C GLU A 1121 35.45 35.24 15.72
N GLY A 1122 36.47 34.41 15.85
CA GLY A 1122 36.58 33.39 16.90
C GLY A 1122 37.49 32.22 16.53
N ASP A 1123 37.67 31.28 17.45
CA ASP A 1123 38.44 30.07 17.19
C ASP A 1123 37.73 29.16 16.19
N ALA A 1124 38.47 28.74 15.17
CA ALA A 1124 37.98 27.85 14.13
C ALA A 1124 38.93 26.67 13.90
N VAL A 1125 38.36 25.55 13.48
CA VAL A 1125 38.99 24.23 13.44
C VAL A 1125 39.36 23.88 12.01
N ALA A 1126 40.55 23.29 11.84
CA ALA A 1126 41.03 22.76 10.57
C ALA A 1126 40.03 21.75 9.97
N GLY A 1127 39.93 21.70 8.64
CA GLY A 1127 39.08 20.74 7.94
C GLY A 1127 37.58 21.01 7.95
N LYS A 1128 37.09 21.86 8.86
CA LYS A 1128 35.67 22.22 8.89
C LYS A 1128 35.35 23.28 7.82
N ILE A 1129 34.24 23.08 7.12
CA ILE A 1129 33.62 24.10 6.26
C ILE A 1129 32.84 25.07 7.15
N TYR A 1130 33.13 26.36 7.00
CA TYR A 1130 32.41 27.47 7.64
C TYR A 1130 31.64 28.25 6.56
N GLN A 1131 30.39 28.61 6.84
CA GLN A 1131 29.57 29.45 5.97
C GLN A 1131 29.03 30.63 6.77
N CYS A 1132 29.22 31.84 6.24
CA CYS A 1132 28.82 33.10 6.86
C CYS A 1132 27.96 33.90 5.87
N GLU A 1133 26.96 34.62 6.37
CA GLU A 1133 26.15 35.52 5.53
C GLU A 1133 26.64 36.97 5.65
N PHE A 1134 26.68 37.68 4.53
CA PHE A 1134 26.79 39.14 4.52
C PHE A 1134 25.51 39.75 3.93
N ASN A 1135 24.75 40.44 4.76
CA ASN A 1135 23.61 41.26 4.34
C ASN A 1135 24.07 42.71 4.15
N ALA A 1136 23.99 43.20 2.91
CA ALA A 1136 24.44 44.53 2.53
C ALA A 1136 23.34 45.61 2.48
N GLN A 1137 22.10 45.29 2.87
CA GLN A 1137 20.92 46.16 2.72
C GLN A 1137 21.12 47.60 3.22
N GLN A 1138 21.89 47.78 4.30
CA GLN A 1138 22.17 49.09 4.92
C GLN A 1138 23.32 49.90 4.27
N TYR A 1139 24.10 49.31 3.35
CA TYR A 1139 25.24 49.98 2.70
C TYR A 1139 24.89 50.46 1.28
N SER A 1140 25.83 51.13 0.59
CA SER A 1140 25.65 51.61 -0.79
C SER A 1140 25.94 50.51 -1.82
N SER A 1141 25.27 50.53 -2.97
CA SER A 1141 25.64 49.69 -4.12
C SER A 1141 27.10 49.93 -4.52
N GLY A 1142 27.83 48.86 -4.86
CA GLY A 1142 29.24 48.96 -5.22
C GLY A 1142 30.05 47.71 -4.89
N PHE A 1143 31.37 47.85 -4.94
CA PHE A 1143 32.30 46.77 -4.66
C PHE A 1143 32.70 46.71 -3.18
N TYR A 1144 32.74 45.49 -2.66
CA TYR A 1144 33.24 45.15 -1.32
C TYR A 1144 34.28 44.04 -1.43
N PHE A 1145 35.04 43.83 -0.36
CA PHE A 1145 36.07 42.81 -0.27
C PHE A 1145 35.90 42.00 1.01
N ALA A 1146 35.60 40.71 0.89
CA ALA A 1146 35.63 39.78 2.02
C ALA A 1146 37.07 39.28 2.23
N ARG A 1147 37.61 39.46 3.42
CA ARG A 1147 38.97 39.08 3.83
C ARG A 1147 38.89 38.05 4.96
N LEU A 1148 39.40 36.86 4.69
CA LEU A 1148 39.60 35.78 5.66
C LEU A 1148 41.03 35.83 6.19
N GLU A 1149 41.19 35.73 7.50
CA GLU A 1149 42.49 35.57 8.16
C GLU A 1149 42.46 34.47 9.21
N ASN A 1150 43.50 33.62 9.23
CA ASN A 1150 43.78 32.62 10.26
C ASN A 1150 45.30 32.47 10.39
N ASN A 1151 45.85 32.51 11.61
CA ASN A 1151 47.27 32.25 11.90
C ASN A 1151 48.27 32.98 10.96
N GLY A 1152 47.96 34.22 10.56
CA GLY A 1152 48.78 35.03 9.65
C GLY A 1152 48.61 34.77 8.15
N LYS A 1153 47.84 33.76 7.74
CA LYS A 1153 47.43 33.55 6.34
C LYS A 1153 46.21 34.40 6.00
N CYS A 1154 46.15 34.92 4.77
CA CYS A 1154 45.09 35.81 4.29
C CYS A 1154 44.57 35.42 2.89
N ARG A 1155 43.23 35.51 2.69
CA ARG A 1155 42.53 35.33 1.41
C ARG A 1155 41.49 36.42 1.24
N ILE A 1156 41.34 36.94 0.02
CA ILE A 1156 40.38 38.02 -0.28
C ILE A 1156 39.50 37.64 -1.47
N ARG A 1157 38.19 37.90 -1.38
CA ARG A 1157 37.23 37.80 -2.49
C ARG A 1157 36.51 39.12 -2.73
N LYS A 1158 36.26 39.41 -4.01
CA LYS A 1158 35.52 40.59 -4.46
C LYS A 1158 34.01 40.30 -4.45
N LEU A 1159 33.25 41.25 -3.92
CA LEU A 1159 31.81 41.24 -3.79
C LEU A 1159 31.22 42.41 -4.60
N LEU A 1160 30.16 42.19 -5.37
CA LEU A 1160 29.42 43.25 -6.08
C LEU A 1160 27.98 43.31 -5.56
N PHE A 1161 27.69 44.31 -4.74
CA PHE A 1161 26.34 44.59 -4.26
C PHE A 1161 25.63 45.54 -5.22
N MET A 1162 24.41 45.19 -5.63
CA MET A 1162 23.56 46.02 -6.49
C MET A 1162 22.18 46.15 -5.87
N LYS A 1163 21.80 47.34 -5.37
CA LYS A 1163 20.43 47.65 -4.96
C LYS A 1163 19.48 47.75 -6.14
#